data_AF-A0AAJ7RUC8-F1
#
_entry.id   AF-A0AAJ7RUC8-F1
#
_cell.length_a   1.000
_cell.length_b   1.000
_cell.length_c   1.000
_cell.angle_alpha   90.00
_cell.angle_beta   90.00
_cell.angle_gamma   90.00
#
_symmetry.space_group_name_H-M   'P 1'
#
loop_
_entity.id
_entity.type
_entity.pdbx_description
1 polymer ?
#
loop_
_entity_poly.entity_id
_entity_poly.type
_entity_poly.pdbx_seq_one_letter_code
_entity_poly.pdbx_strand_id
1 'polypeptide(L)'
;MDLTVNEDNLQFICDKLLENEGAANKELDLILSRHCHVEAKLQNISKVLPNLIVIRAEGEKFKDMIAHTNKLAENVSAKVRQLDLARSRVCECQNRVHDILDLQLCSQGVATALHNEDYEQGAAHVHRYLAMDQQLLEQTAEDVSGDHTSITSSLLTLQQAAQQLRAVVTHKFDEAVKSEDLASVERFFKIFPLLGMHTEGLNKFCQYLCTKLQETAQKNLKTALDVKSSDKRAPVIYADTMTLLFEGIARLVEVHQPIIETYYGPGRLLTTIMVLQKECDRQIKKIILEFMRHRNISAKIQMMNEYLRKQSTEKADPKDLDLLLGEITIMHARAELYIRFLRRRINNDLEISTTDEAQRKTLLSEFETFATNSELARGMQELLSAYLSLERYFLEESVNKAVGMDTLDQAQQTSSMLDDVFFIVQKCIRRVISSWSIDGICAVVNMACGILEGEFATRLRNRLRQGYPAGYLDLAQAYNALQSSIQQGRLQTSDTELARLMFLAYLNNADVSIEYVESLSKSLAEEIDAVFPNMQNRDRGKIESCLTGLKGVTSTLRAVVDYGLEQLRVSAVKPRITPWVDAFQSVNHHINEDELLRYETDEPFVQTLVMNLEGLLQAFKSSLTTSNYDALIGILTAEVTARLEKVVLRSSFNRAGGLILDKEIRSLASYLAAATSWSVRDKFARLTQIATVLSVEKVEELADYCGADAIAWRLTPAEVYRIAGLRTDLGPEDIKRLKL
;
A
#
# COMPACT_ATOMS: atom_id res chain seq x y z
N MET A 1 -14.70 108.38 28.15
CA MET A 1 -13.60 109.22 27.61
C MET A 1 -14.09 110.64 27.71
N ASP A 2 -13.50 111.40 28.62
CA ASP A 2 -13.72 112.83 28.79
C ASP A 2 -13.27 113.57 27.53
N LEU A 3 -14.22 114.20 26.84
CA LEU A 3 -13.95 115.25 25.85
C LEU A 3 -15.00 116.34 26.02
N THR A 4 -14.48 117.55 26.22
CA THR A 4 -15.17 118.82 26.41
C THR A 4 -16.02 119.18 25.19
N VAL A 5 -17.26 119.64 25.43
CA VAL A 5 -18.27 119.94 24.40
C VAL A 5 -18.02 121.34 23.83
N ASN A 6 -17.39 121.41 22.65
CA ASN A 6 -17.42 122.58 21.75
C ASN A 6 -18.43 122.28 20.62
N GLU A 7 -19.11 123.31 20.13
CA GLU A 7 -20.21 123.20 19.15
C GLU A 7 -19.84 122.42 17.87
N ASP A 8 -18.56 122.35 17.49
CA ASP A 8 -18.12 121.59 16.31
C ASP A 8 -18.15 120.05 16.49
N ASN A 9 -18.08 119.53 17.73
CA ASN A 9 -17.94 118.09 17.99
C ASN A 9 -19.24 117.35 18.36
N LEU A 10 -20.34 118.09 18.56
CA LEU A 10 -21.63 117.53 19.00
C LEU A 10 -22.20 116.52 17.99
N GLN A 11 -22.12 116.84 16.69
CA GLN A 11 -22.66 115.98 15.63
C GLN A 11 -21.95 114.61 15.60
N PHE A 12 -20.61 114.60 15.67
CA PHE A 12 -19.81 113.38 15.60
C PHE A 12 -20.01 112.46 16.82
N ILE A 13 -20.13 113.06 18.02
CA ILE A 13 -20.36 112.29 19.24
C ILE A 13 -21.78 111.71 19.25
N CYS A 14 -22.78 112.46 18.77
CA CYS A 14 -24.15 111.95 18.58
C CYS A 14 -24.20 110.79 17.59
N ASP A 15 -23.51 110.87 16.45
CA ASP A 15 -23.46 109.75 15.48
C ASP A 15 -22.81 108.50 16.08
N LYS A 16 -21.73 108.67 16.85
CA LYS A 16 -21.06 107.55 17.53
C LYS A 16 -21.91 106.97 18.67
N LEU A 17 -22.71 107.78 19.36
CA LEU A 17 -23.68 107.30 20.36
C LEU A 17 -24.83 106.54 19.69
N LEU A 18 -25.35 107.00 18.55
CA LEU A 18 -26.36 106.29 17.77
C LEU A 18 -25.85 104.95 17.23
N GLU A 19 -24.58 104.88 16.81
CA GLU A 19 -23.96 103.61 16.36
C GLU A 19 -23.79 102.63 17.54
N ASN A 20 -23.36 103.12 18.70
CA ASN A 20 -23.29 102.31 19.94
C ASN A 20 -24.68 101.88 20.43
N GLU A 21 -25.69 102.74 20.33
CA GLU A 21 -27.08 102.42 20.67
C GLU A 21 -27.65 101.36 19.71
N GLY A 22 -27.34 101.46 18.41
CA GLY A 22 -27.70 100.44 17.42
C GLY A 22 -27.01 99.10 17.66
N ALA A 23 -25.74 99.09 18.07
CA ALA A 23 -25.02 97.88 18.45
C ALA A 23 -25.59 97.25 19.72
N ALA A 24 -25.87 98.06 20.76
CA ALA A 24 -26.47 97.61 22.01
C ALA A 24 -27.89 97.05 21.80
N ASN A 25 -28.70 97.67 20.96
CA ASN A 25 -30.04 97.15 20.62
C ASN A 25 -29.99 95.81 19.88
N LYS A 26 -29.03 95.63 18.96
CA LYS A 26 -28.82 94.32 18.30
C LYS A 26 -28.41 93.23 19.30
N GLU A 27 -27.54 93.56 20.26
CA GLU A 27 -27.15 92.63 21.32
C GLU A 27 -28.31 92.31 22.26
N LEU A 28 -29.13 93.31 22.60
CA LEU A 28 -30.33 93.15 23.41
C LEU A 28 -31.37 92.27 22.73
N ASP A 29 -31.64 92.47 21.43
CA ASP A 29 -32.54 91.61 20.65
C ASP A 29 -32.04 90.17 20.59
N LEU A 30 -30.72 89.97 20.48
CA LEU A 30 -30.11 88.65 20.50
C LEU A 30 -30.22 87.97 21.89
N ILE A 31 -30.15 88.73 22.98
CA ILE A 31 -30.36 88.22 24.34
C ILE A 31 -31.86 87.95 24.60
N LEU A 32 -32.77 88.83 24.17
CA LEU A 32 -34.21 88.67 24.34
C LEU A 32 -34.73 87.45 23.56
N SER A 33 -34.28 87.25 22.32
CA SER A 33 -34.59 86.05 21.54
C SER A 33 -34.09 84.76 22.21
N ARG A 34 -32.91 84.81 22.86
CA ARG A 34 -32.41 83.70 23.70
C ARG A 34 -33.27 83.49 24.95
N HIS A 35 -33.75 84.54 25.60
CA HIS A 35 -34.63 84.43 26.77
C HIS A 35 -35.92 83.70 26.42
N CYS A 36 -36.60 84.08 25.33
CA CYS A 36 -37.80 83.38 24.85
C CYS A 36 -37.54 81.89 24.59
N HIS A 37 -36.36 81.56 24.05
CA HIS A 37 -35.99 80.17 23.77
C HIS A 37 -35.70 79.36 25.05
N VAL A 38 -35.07 79.98 26.05
CA VAL A 38 -34.83 79.36 27.37
C VAL A 38 -36.13 79.16 28.13
N GLU A 39 -37.02 80.15 28.09
CA GLU A 39 -38.34 80.07 28.74
C GLU A 39 -39.22 78.98 28.11
N ALA A 40 -39.20 78.85 26.77
CA ALA A 40 -39.86 77.75 26.08
C ALA A 40 -39.29 76.37 26.48
N LYS A 41 -37.96 76.25 26.66
CA LYS A 41 -37.34 75.01 27.18
C LYS A 41 -37.72 74.73 28.63
N LEU A 42 -37.77 75.75 29.48
CA LEU A 42 -38.21 75.65 30.88
C LEU A 42 -39.68 75.21 30.98
N GLN A 43 -40.56 75.77 30.15
CA GLN A 43 -41.95 75.33 30.06
C GLN A 43 -42.07 73.87 29.59
N ASN A 44 -41.26 73.45 28.62
CA ASN A 44 -41.23 72.04 28.20
C ASN A 44 -40.76 71.11 29.31
N ILE A 45 -39.72 71.48 30.07
CA ILE A 45 -39.28 70.71 31.24
C ILE A 45 -40.37 70.68 32.32
N SER A 46 -41.04 71.81 32.57
CA SER A 46 -42.15 71.89 33.52
C SER A 46 -43.33 71.02 33.11
N LYS A 47 -43.62 70.88 31.80
CA LYS A 47 -44.65 69.96 31.29
C LYS A 47 -44.27 68.49 31.42
N VAL A 48 -42.97 68.15 31.32
CA VAL A 48 -42.49 66.76 31.39
C VAL A 48 -42.29 66.29 32.83
N LEU A 49 -41.99 67.20 33.77
CA LEU A 49 -41.73 66.87 35.17
C LEU A 49 -42.85 66.05 35.84
N PRO A 50 -44.16 66.35 35.67
CA PRO A 50 -45.25 65.53 36.20
C PRO A 50 -45.24 64.11 35.65
N ASN A 51 -44.98 63.94 34.35
CA ASN A 51 -44.90 62.61 33.73
C ASN A 51 -43.72 61.81 34.29
N LEU A 52 -42.60 62.48 34.58
CA LEU A 52 -41.41 61.85 35.17
C LEU A 52 -41.67 61.40 36.61
N ILE A 53 -42.48 62.15 37.37
CA ILE A 53 -42.94 61.75 38.71
C ILE A 53 -43.89 60.55 38.62
N VAL A 54 -44.81 60.52 37.64
CA VAL A 54 -45.72 59.38 37.41
C VAL A 54 -44.92 58.14 37.02
N ILE A 55 -43.98 58.24 36.08
CA ILE A 55 -43.10 57.13 35.68
C ILE A 55 -42.28 56.63 36.87
N ARG A 56 -41.77 57.52 37.72
CA ARG A 56 -41.07 57.13 38.94
C ARG A 56 -42.01 56.36 39.89
N ALA A 57 -43.23 56.85 40.10
CA ALA A 57 -44.20 56.19 40.97
C ALA A 57 -44.64 54.83 40.40
N GLU A 58 -44.83 54.71 39.08
CA GLU A 58 -45.08 53.43 38.40
C GLU A 58 -43.88 52.49 38.49
N GLY A 59 -42.66 53.01 38.35
CA GLY A 59 -41.42 52.27 38.53
C GLY A 59 -41.24 51.75 39.96
N GLU A 60 -41.56 52.56 40.98
CA GLU A 60 -41.58 52.14 42.38
C GLU A 60 -42.65 51.07 42.63
N LYS A 61 -43.87 51.24 42.11
CA LYS A 61 -44.91 50.20 42.17
C LYS A 61 -44.50 48.92 41.46
N PHE A 62 -43.84 49.01 40.31
CA PHE A 62 -43.37 47.84 39.56
C PHE A 62 -42.23 47.13 40.29
N LYS A 63 -41.30 47.88 40.89
CA LYS A 63 -40.26 47.35 41.78
C LYS A 63 -40.88 46.60 42.96
N ASP A 64 -41.88 47.18 43.60
CA ASP A 64 -42.58 46.53 44.72
C ASP A 64 -43.34 45.28 44.27
N MET A 65 -43.95 45.30 43.09
CA MET A 65 -44.60 44.12 42.49
C MET A 65 -43.60 43.02 42.17
N ILE A 66 -42.43 43.35 41.62
CA ILE A 66 -41.35 42.39 41.38
C ILE A 66 -40.83 41.84 42.71
N ALA A 67 -40.58 42.69 43.71
CA ALA A 67 -40.11 42.27 45.02
C ALA A 67 -41.13 41.33 45.70
N HIS A 68 -42.43 41.63 45.59
CA HIS A 68 -43.49 40.78 46.09
C HIS A 68 -43.57 39.44 45.32
N THR A 69 -43.44 39.48 44.00
CA THR A 69 -43.44 38.28 43.15
C THR A 69 -42.22 37.40 43.43
N ASN A 70 -41.04 37.98 43.63
CA ASN A 70 -39.83 37.25 44.01
C ASN A 70 -39.99 36.58 45.38
N LYS A 71 -40.54 37.31 46.37
CA LYS A 71 -40.81 36.74 47.70
C LYS A 71 -41.85 35.63 47.64
N LEU A 72 -42.89 35.76 46.81
CA LEU A 72 -43.85 34.69 46.58
C LEU A 72 -43.20 33.48 45.90
N ALA A 73 -42.39 33.71 44.87
CA ALA A 73 -41.66 32.65 44.16
C ALA A 73 -40.69 31.90 45.09
N GLU A 74 -39.91 32.62 45.91
CA GLU A 74 -39.04 32.01 46.93
C GLU A 74 -39.83 31.14 47.90
N ASN A 75 -40.97 31.64 48.40
CA ASN A 75 -41.83 30.89 49.31
C ASN A 75 -42.44 29.65 48.65
N VAL A 76 -42.87 29.76 47.39
CA VAL A 76 -43.41 28.63 46.61
C VAL A 76 -42.31 27.61 46.33
N SER A 77 -41.14 28.02 45.85
CA SER A 77 -39.99 27.14 45.63
C SER A 77 -39.52 26.47 46.92
N ALA A 78 -39.51 27.18 48.06
CA ALA A 78 -39.16 26.59 49.34
C ALA A 78 -40.17 25.51 49.76
N LYS A 79 -41.47 25.78 49.62
CA LYS A 79 -42.53 24.77 49.88
C LYS A 79 -42.46 23.58 48.93
N VAL A 80 -42.18 23.81 47.64
CA VAL A 80 -42.01 22.75 46.64
C VAL A 80 -40.79 21.90 46.98
N ARG A 81 -39.64 22.49 47.33
CA ARG A 81 -38.47 21.73 47.79
C ARG A 81 -38.75 20.91 49.05
N GLN A 82 -39.50 21.46 50.01
CA GLN A 82 -39.91 20.71 51.20
C GLN A 82 -40.84 19.55 50.86
N LEU A 83 -41.79 19.76 49.94
CA LEU A 83 -42.68 18.72 49.44
C LEU A 83 -41.91 17.64 48.67
N ASP A 84 -40.98 18.02 47.80
CA ASP A 84 -40.14 17.09 47.04
C ASP A 84 -39.23 16.28 47.95
N LEU A 85 -38.65 16.90 48.99
CA LEU A 85 -37.85 16.21 49.99
C LEU A 85 -38.69 15.23 50.82
N ALA A 86 -39.91 15.62 51.21
CA ALA A 86 -40.85 14.72 51.87
C ALA A 86 -41.27 13.56 50.94
N ARG A 87 -41.55 13.84 49.67
CA ARG A 87 -41.89 12.84 48.65
C ARG A 87 -40.74 11.88 48.39
N SER A 88 -39.51 12.38 48.25
CA SER A 88 -38.30 11.55 48.09
C SER A 88 -38.14 10.61 49.27
N ARG A 89 -38.25 11.12 50.50
CA ARG A 89 -38.18 10.30 51.72
C ARG A 89 -39.30 9.26 51.81
N VAL A 90 -40.52 9.60 51.39
CA VAL A 90 -41.64 8.65 51.35
C VAL A 90 -41.40 7.57 50.30
N CYS A 91 -40.91 7.92 49.11
CA CYS A 91 -40.55 6.95 48.07
C CYS A 91 -39.39 6.05 48.53
N GLU A 92 -38.36 6.61 49.17
CA GLU A 92 -37.27 5.84 49.77
C GLU A 92 -37.78 4.87 50.86
N CYS A 93 -38.66 5.33 51.74
CA CYS A 93 -39.28 4.49 52.76
C CYS A 93 -40.16 3.38 52.16
N GLN A 94 -40.93 3.69 51.11
CA GLN A 94 -41.74 2.71 50.40
C GLN A 94 -40.87 1.64 49.74
N ASN A 95 -39.77 2.04 49.09
CA ASN A 95 -38.81 1.11 48.51
C ASN A 95 -38.17 0.24 49.60
N ARG A 96 -37.74 0.83 50.73
CA ARG A 96 -37.19 0.07 51.87
C ARG A 96 -38.17 -0.97 52.42
N VAL A 97 -39.44 -0.62 52.57
CA VAL A 97 -40.46 -1.57 53.03
C VAL A 97 -40.67 -2.69 52.01
N HIS A 98 -40.66 -2.36 50.73
CA HIS A 98 -40.74 -3.36 49.66
C HIS A 98 -39.53 -4.31 49.67
N ASP A 99 -38.32 -3.79 49.84
CA ASP A 99 -37.08 -4.57 49.92
C ASP A 99 -37.09 -5.51 51.13
N ILE A 100 -37.59 -5.07 52.29
CA ILE A 100 -37.73 -5.91 53.50
C ILE A 100 -38.75 -7.04 53.29
N LEU A 101 -39.91 -6.72 52.68
CA LEU A 101 -40.93 -7.72 52.36
C LEU A 101 -40.39 -8.75 51.36
N ASP A 102 -39.71 -8.29 50.32
CA ASP A 102 -39.10 -9.16 49.34
C ASP A 102 -37.95 -9.99 49.93
N LEU A 103 -37.19 -9.46 50.90
CA LEU A 103 -36.16 -10.21 51.62
C LEU A 103 -36.75 -11.37 52.44
N GLN A 104 -37.87 -11.14 53.13
CA GLN A 104 -38.60 -12.21 53.84
C GLN A 104 -39.15 -13.26 52.87
N LEU A 105 -39.73 -12.83 51.75
CA LEU A 105 -40.21 -13.73 50.70
C LEU A 105 -39.08 -14.52 50.04
N CYS A 106 -37.92 -13.91 49.81
CA CYS A 106 -36.75 -14.60 49.28
C CYS A 106 -36.18 -15.60 50.29
N SER A 107 -36.13 -15.27 51.58
CA SER A 107 -35.64 -16.20 52.61
C SER A 107 -36.53 -17.45 52.72
N GLN A 108 -37.85 -17.27 52.76
CA GLN A 108 -38.81 -18.39 52.78
C GLN A 108 -38.84 -19.15 51.44
N GLY A 109 -38.77 -18.42 50.31
CA GLY A 109 -38.76 -18.99 48.96
C GLY A 109 -37.53 -19.83 48.68
N VAL A 110 -36.33 -19.41 49.11
CA VAL A 110 -35.10 -20.19 48.94
C VAL A 110 -35.13 -21.44 49.81
N ALA A 111 -35.59 -21.35 51.07
CA ALA A 111 -35.67 -22.51 51.96
C ALA A 111 -36.63 -23.59 51.43
N THR A 112 -37.78 -23.17 50.89
CA THR A 112 -38.77 -24.08 50.28
C THR A 112 -38.29 -24.65 48.95
N ALA A 113 -37.66 -23.85 48.10
CA ALA A 113 -37.07 -24.30 46.84
C ALA A 113 -35.95 -25.33 47.04
N LEU A 114 -35.10 -25.14 48.06
CA LEU A 114 -34.03 -26.07 48.41
C LEU A 114 -34.58 -27.40 48.94
N HIS A 115 -35.72 -27.39 49.65
CA HIS A 115 -36.40 -28.60 50.12
C HIS A 115 -37.06 -29.38 48.98
N ASN A 116 -37.61 -28.69 47.99
CA ASN A 116 -38.29 -29.29 46.84
C ASN A 116 -37.34 -29.64 45.68
N GLU A 117 -36.02 -29.44 45.85
CA GLU A 117 -35.00 -29.59 44.80
C GLU A 117 -35.27 -28.74 43.53
N ASP A 118 -36.07 -27.68 43.64
CA ASP A 118 -36.34 -26.74 42.54
C ASP A 118 -35.30 -25.61 42.53
N TYR A 119 -34.15 -25.90 41.93
CA TYR A 119 -33.02 -24.97 41.90
C TYR A 119 -33.26 -23.71 41.05
N GLU A 120 -34.22 -23.72 40.12
CA GLU A 120 -34.53 -22.57 39.25
C GLU A 120 -35.26 -21.48 40.05
N GLN A 121 -36.29 -21.87 40.78
CA GLN A 121 -37.01 -20.96 41.67
C GLN A 121 -36.10 -20.44 42.78
N GLY A 122 -35.29 -21.33 43.37
CA GLY A 122 -34.28 -20.95 44.36
C GLY A 122 -33.30 -19.90 43.81
N ALA A 123 -32.81 -20.08 42.59
CA ALA A 123 -31.90 -19.14 41.95
C ALA A 123 -32.59 -17.82 41.58
N ALA A 124 -33.86 -17.82 41.19
CA ALA A 124 -34.63 -16.59 40.95
C ALA A 124 -34.79 -15.75 42.22
N HIS A 125 -35.04 -16.39 43.37
CA HIS A 125 -35.10 -15.70 44.66
C HIS A 125 -33.72 -15.18 45.10
N VAL A 126 -32.64 -15.94 44.89
CA VAL A 126 -31.27 -15.47 45.15
C VAL A 126 -30.88 -14.33 44.22
N HIS A 127 -31.26 -14.37 42.95
CA HIS A 127 -31.01 -13.28 42.00
C HIS A 127 -31.70 -11.99 42.44
N ARG A 128 -32.95 -12.07 42.88
CA ARG A 128 -33.69 -10.91 43.41
C ARG A 128 -32.99 -10.33 44.64
N TYR A 129 -32.51 -11.19 45.54
CA TYR A 129 -31.69 -10.76 46.68
C TYR A 129 -30.38 -10.08 46.27
N LEU A 130 -29.63 -10.64 45.30
CA LEU A 130 -28.38 -10.05 44.82
C LEU A 130 -28.58 -8.73 44.06
N ALA A 131 -29.78 -8.48 43.54
CA ALA A 131 -30.15 -7.21 42.91
C ALA A 131 -30.52 -6.11 43.92
N MET A 132 -30.74 -6.45 45.19
CA MET A 132 -31.00 -5.48 46.27
C MET A 132 -29.70 -4.81 46.74
N ASP A 133 -29.80 -3.57 47.20
CA ASP A 133 -28.67 -2.85 47.78
C ASP A 133 -28.35 -3.38 49.18
N GLN A 134 -27.31 -4.20 49.26
CA GLN A 134 -26.89 -4.86 50.49
C GLN A 134 -26.47 -3.85 51.58
N GLN A 135 -25.89 -2.71 51.20
CA GLN A 135 -25.47 -1.68 52.17
C GLN A 135 -26.68 -0.97 52.79
N LEU A 136 -27.73 -0.77 51.99
CA LEU A 136 -28.96 -0.13 52.41
C LEU A 136 -29.78 -1.05 53.32
N LEU A 137 -29.75 -2.36 53.06
CA LEU A 137 -30.35 -3.39 53.92
C LEU A 137 -29.63 -3.51 55.27
N GLU A 138 -28.30 -3.47 55.28
CA GLU A 138 -27.48 -3.49 56.51
C GLU A 138 -27.73 -2.24 57.37
N GLN A 139 -27.78 -1.04 56.76
CA GLN A 139 -28.13 0.20 57.47
C GLN A 139 -29.56 0.19 58.01
N THR A 140 -30.51 -0.35 57.24
CA THR A 140 -31.90 -0.45 57.68
C THR A 140 -32.06 -1.45 58.84
N ALA A 141 -31.22 -2.49 58.88
CA ALA A 141 -31.18 -3.41 60.01
C ALA A 141 -30.62 -2.75 61.29
N GLU A 142 -29.72 -1.76 61.18
CA GLU A 142 -29.21 -0.99 62.34
C GLU A 142 -30.22 0.06 62.85
N ASP A 143 -31.03 0.66 61.96
CA ASP A 143 -32.01 1.71 62.32
C ASP A 143 -33.27 1.16 63.02
N VAL A 144 -33.66 -0.09 62.77
CA VAL A 144 -34.90 -0.70 63.29
C VAL A 144 -34.66 -1.38 64.63
N SER A 145 -34.67 -0.56 65.69
CA SER A 145 -34.42 -0.91 67.10
C SER A 145 -35.34 -1.95 67.77
N GLY A 146 -36.24 -2.62 67.04
CA GLY A 146 -37.22 -3.57 67.58
C GLY A 146 -37.01 -5.05 67.22
N ASP A 147 -36.46 -5.35 66.04
CA ASP A 147 -36.43 -6.71 65.44
C ASP A 147 -35.06 -7.05 64.82
N HIS A 148 -33.97 -6.61 65.46
CA HIS A 148 -32.59 -6.84 65.01
C HIS A 148 -32.27 -8.32 64.71
N THR A 149 -32.94 -9.26 65.36
CA THR A 149 -32.68 -10.70 65.22
C THR A 149 -33.34 -11.30 63.98
N SER A 150 -34.50 -10.81 63.55
CA SER A 150 -35.28 -11.36 62.42
C SER A 150 -34.66 -11.03 61.06
N ILE A 151 -34.28 -9.76 60.86
CA ILE A 151 -33.76 -9.29 59.57
C ILE A 151 -32.31 -9.77 59.38
N THR A 152 -31.47 -9.65 60.40
CA THR A 152 -30.07 -10.11 60.37
C THR A 152 -29.98 -11.63 60.24
N SER A 153 -30.86 -12.39 60.92
CA SER A 153 -30.91 -13.85 60.73
C SER A 153 -31.41 -14.23 59.35
N SER A 154 -32.44 -13.56 58.82
CA SER A 154 -32.93 -13.80 57.45
C SER A 154 -31.85 -13.54 56.40
N LEU A 155 -31.00 -12.53 56.60
CA LEU A 155 -29.87 -12.19 55.74
C LEU A 155 -28.75 -13.23 55.82
N LEU A 156 -28.40 -13.69 57.03
CA LEU A 156 -27.43 -14.79 57.23
C LEU A 156 -27.94 -16.11 56.64
N THR A 157 -29.23 -16.44 56.84
CA THR A 157 -29.86 -17.63 56.26
C THR A 157 -29.88 -17.56 54.73
N LEU A 158 -30.17 -16.40 54.15
CA LEU A 158 -30.08 -16.20 52.69
C LEU A 158 -28.66 -16.33 52.15
N GLN A 159 -27.66 -15.78 52.84
CA GLN A 159 -26.26 -15.94 52.45
C GLN A 159 -25.81 -17.40 52.52
N GLN A 160 -26.16 -18.12 53.59
CA GLN A 160 -25.87 -19.54 53.73
C GLN A 160 -26.60 -20.38 52.68
N ALA A 161 -27.88 -20.11 52.44
CA ALA A 161 -28.66 -20.83 51.44
C ALA A 161 -28.18 -20.54 50.01
N ALA A 162 -27.76 -19.30 49.71
CA ALA A 162 -27.12 -18.94 48.45
C ALA A 162 -25.79 -19.69 48.26
N GLN A 163 -24.93 -19.78 49.29
CA GLN A 163 -23.69 -20.56 49.23
C GLN A 163 -23.96 -22.06 49.02
N GLN A 164 -24.94 -22.63 49.73
CA GLN A 164 -25.35 -24.02 49.56
C GLN A 164 -25.89 -24.27 48.15
N LEU A 165 -26.76 -23.40 47.64
CA LEU A 165 -27.32 -23.49 46.29
C LEU A 165 -26.21 -23.41 45.23
N ARG A 166 -25.26 -22.49 45.39
CA ARG A 166 -24.07 -22.39 44.52
C ARG A 166 -23.27 -23.70 44.51
N ALA A 167 -23.01 -24.30 45.66
CA ALA A 167 -22.28 -25.56 45.76
C ALA A 167 -23.04 -26.74 45.12
N VAL A 168 -24.35 -26.85 45.38
CA VAL A 168 -25.20 -27.91 44.83
C VAL A 168 -25.33 -27.80 43.32
N VAL A 169 -25.58 -26.60 42.78
CA VAL A 169 -25.66 -26.36 41.32
C VAL A 169 -24.33 -26.69 40.66
N THR A 170 -23.21 -26.30 41.29
CA THR A 170 -21.87 -26.60 40.79
C THR A 170 -21.59 -28.09 40.74
N HIS A 171 -21.97 -28.84 41.77
CA HIS A 171 -21.83 -30.30 41.81
C HIS A 171 -22.75 -30.99 40.80
N LYS A 172 -24.01 -30.55 40.70
CA LYS A 172 -25.00 -31.12 39.76
C LYS A 172 -24.64 -30.83 38.31
N PHE A 173 -24.04 -29.68 38.02
CA PHE A 173 -23.46 -29.39 36.70
C PHE A 173 -22.33 -30.37 36.37
N ASP A 174 -21.39 -30.61 37.30
CA ASP A 174 -20.29 -31.54 37.07
C ASP A 174 -20.78 -32.99 36.90
N GLU A 175 -21.86 -33.38 37.59
CA GLU A 175 -22.54 -34.66 37.43
C GLU A 175 -23.18 -34.78 36.03
N ALA A 176 -23.88 -33.74 35.57
CA ALA A 176 -24.50 -33.68 34.24
C ALA A 176 -23.45 -33.72 33.11
N VAL A 177 -22.30 -33.08 33.30
CA VAL A 177 -21.16 -33.16 32.38
C VAL A 177 -20.63 -34.59 32.26
N LYS A 178 -20.54 -35.33 33.38
CA LYS A 178 -20.09 -36.73 33.40
C LYS A 178 -21.09 -37.70 32.77
N SER A 179 -22.39 -37.43 32.89
CA SER A 179 -23.44 -38.25 32.28
C SER A 179 -23.73 -37.90 30.82
N GLU A 180 -23.06 -36.89 30.25
CA GLU A 180 -23.26 -36.35 28.90
C GLU A 180 -24.69 -35.87 28.60
N ASP A 181 -25.43 -35.44 29.62
CA ASP A 181 -26.79 -34.93 29.44
C ASP A 181 -26.79 -33.45 29.02
N LEU A 182 -26.93 -33.22 27.71
CA LEU A 182 -26.99 -31.88 27.10
C LEU A 182 -28.09 -30.99 27.70
N ALA A 183 -29.27 -31.55 27.98
CA ALA A 183 -30.41 -30.78 28.47
C ALA A 183 -30.15 -30.27 29.89
N SER A 184 -29.60 -31.12 30.75
CA SER A 184 -29.24 -30.75 32.12
C SER A 184 -28.07 -29.76 32.16
N VAL A 185 -27.06 -29.92 31.29
CA VAL A 185 -25.94 -28.96 31.18
C VAL A 185 -26.45 -27.57 30.80
N GLU A 186 -27.31 -27.45 29.78
CA GLU A 186 -27.90 -26.15 29.40
C GLU A 186 -28.81 -25.58 30.50
N ARG A 187 -29.57 -26.43 31.19
CA ARG A 187 -30.44 -26.04 32.30
C ARG A 187 -29.65 -25.41 33.43
N PHE A 188 -28.61 -26.10 33.93
CA PHE A 188 -27.76 -25.57 34.99
C PHE A 188 -26.89 -24.38 34.53
N PHE A 189 -26.49 -24.34 33.25
CA PHE A 189 -25.79 -23.19 32.68
C PHE A 189 -26.60 -21.90 32.79
N LYS A 190 -27.93 -21.95 32.54
CA LYS A 190 -28.83 -20.79 32.70
C LYS A 190 -28.97 -20.30 34.15
N ILE A 191 -28.66 -21.16 35.13
CA ILE A 191 -28.80 -20.86 36.56
C ILE A 191 -27.59 -20.10 37.11
N PHE A 192 -26.38 -20.33 36.61
CA PHE A 192 -25.16 -19.66 37.10
C PHE A 192 -25.23 -18.11 37.10
N PRO A 193 -25.77 -17.44 36.05
CA PRO A 193 -25.96 -15.99 36.07
C PRO A 193 -26.87 -15.51 37.20
N LEU A 194 -27.96 -16.24 37.45
CA LEU A 194 -28.93 -15.90 38.50
C LEU A 194 -28.28 -15.92 39.90
N LEU A 195 -27.27 -16.75 40.09
CA LEU A 195 -26.52 -16.85 41.35
C LEU A 195 -25.37 -15.84 41.46
N GLY A 196 -25.18 -14.95 40.49
CA GLY A 196 -24.05 -14.02 40.42
C GLY A 196 -22.71 -14.69 40.04
N MET A 197 -22.75 -15.93 39.55
CA MET A 197 -21.56 -16.73 39.20
C MET A 197 -21.28 -16.72 37.69
N HIS A 198 -21.30 -15.54 37.08
CA HIS A 198 -21.17 -15.41 35.62
C HIS A 198 -19.85 -15.99 35.08
N THR A 199 -18.72 -15.68 35.73
CA THR A 199 -17.39 -16.11 35.27
C THR A 199 -17.15 -17.60 35.48
N GLU A 200 -17.59 -18.14 36.60
CA GLU A 200 -17.42 -19.56 36.92
C GLU A 200 -18.28 -20.45 36.02
N GLY A 201 -19.54 -20.08 35.80
CA GLY A 201 -20.43 -20.79 34.88
C GLY A 201 -19.90 -20.82 33.45
N LEU A 202 -19.42 -19.67 32.95
CA LEU A 202 -18.77 -19.61 31.63
C LEU A 202 -17.52 -20.48 31.56
N ASN A 203 -16.65 -20.44 32.56
CA ASN A 203 -15.43 -21.25 32.57
C ASN A 203 -15.73 -22.75 32.57
N LYS A 204 -16.66 -23.22 33.41
CA LYS A 204 -17.07 -24.62 33.49
C LYS A 204 -17.72 -25.10 32.18
N PHE A 205 -18.61 -24.30 31.63
CA PHE A 205 -19.23 -24.61 30.34
C PHE A 205 -18.22 -24.63 29.20
N CYS A 206 -17.29 -23.67 29.15
CA CYS A 206 -16.22 -23.67 28.16
C CYS A 206 -15.31 -24.91 28.31
N GLN A 207 -15.00 -25.35 29.53
CA GLN A 207 -14.23 -26.59 29.76
C GLN A 207 -14.96 -27.84 29.24
N TYR A 208 -16.27 -27.91 29.43
CA TYR A 208 -17.11 -28.96 28.84
C TYR A 208 -17.02 -28.95 27.30
N LEU A 209 -17.21 -27.78 26.69
CA LEU A 209 -17.10 -27.63 25.23
C LEU A 209 -15.69 -27.98 24.72
N CYS A 210 -14.64 -27.59 25.43
CA CYS A 210 -13.25 -27.94 25.12
C CYS A 210 -13.04 -29.46 25.13
N THR A 211 -13.65 -30.19 26.07
CA THR A 211 -13.54 -31.66 26.15
C THR A 211 -14.20 -32.32 24.93
N LYS A 212 -15.40 -31.87 24.55
CA LYS A 212 -16.10 -32.37 23.36
C LYS A 212 -15.37 -32.03 22.06
N LEU A 213 -14.78 -30.83 21.98
CA LEU A 213 -13.94 -30.42 20.85
C LEU A 213 -12.70 -31.31 20.76
N GLN A 214 -12.05 -31.60 21.89
CA GLN A 214 -10.88 -32.46 21.95
C GLN A 214 -11.18 -33.88 21.45
N GLU A 215 -12.27 -34.50 21.88
CA GLU A 215 -12.68 -35.84 21.43
C GLU A 215 -12.91 -35.88 19.91
N THR A 216 -13.63 -34.88 19.40
CA THR A 216 -13.93 -34.76 17.97
C THR A 216 -12.65 -34.54 17.15
N ALA A 217 -11.78 -33.64 17.60
CA ALA A 217 -10.50 -33.36 16.96
C ALA A 217 -9.58 -34.59 16.93
N GLN A 218 -9.49 -35.34 18.03
CA GLN A 218 -8.71 -36.57 18.09
C GLN A 218 -9.24 -37.66 17.16
N LYS A 219 -10.57 -37.80 17.05
CA LYS A 219 -11.20 -38.74 16.11
C LYS A 219 -10.89 -38.38 14.65
N ASN A 220 -11.00 -37.09 14.31
CA ASN A 220 -10.66 -36.60 12.98
C ASN A 220 -9.17 -36.80 12.66
N LEU A 221 -8.27 -36.54 13.63
CA LEU A 221 -6.83 -36.78 13.46
C LEU A 221 -6.50 -38.26 13.27
N LYS A 222 -7.14 -39.18 14.01
CA LYS A 222 -6.97 -40.62 13.79
C LYS A 222 -7.41 -41.02 12.38
N THR A 223 -8.56 -40.52 11.95
CA THR A 223 -9.08 -40.78 10.59
C THR A 223 -8.11 -40.30 9.52
N ALA A 224 -7.48 -39.14 9.73
CA ALA A 224 -6.46 -38.59 8.83
C ALA A 224 -5.20 -39.47 8.74
N LEU A 225 -4.75 -40.06 9.86
CA LEU A 225 -3.59 -40.94 9.90
C LEU A 225 -3.84 -42.29 9.22
N ASP A 226 -5.09 -42.76 9.19
CA ASP A 226 -5.48 -44.04 8.58
C ASP A 226 -5.60 -43.96 7.04
N VAL A 227 -5.59 -42.76 6.46
CA VAL A 227 -5.70 -42.57 5.00
C VAL A 227 -4.38 -42.97 4.31
N LYS A 228 -4.48 -43.87 3.34
CA LYS A 228 -3.32 -44.33 2.56
C LYS A 228 -2.81 -43.25 1.60
N SER A 229 -1.50 -43.23 1.39
CA SER A 229 -0.79 -42.31 0.49
C SER A 229 -1.23 -42.36 -0.99
N SER A 230 -2.00 -43.39 -1.38
CA SER A 230 -2.50 -43.56 -2.76
C SER A 230 -3.84 -42.88 -3.03
N ASP A 231 -4.47 -42.28 -2.02
CA ASP A 231 -5.75 -41.57 -2.18
C ASP A 231 -5.54 -40.23 -2.90
N LYS A 232 -6.48 -39.85 -3.78
CA LYS A 232 -6.46 -38.55 -4.49
C LYS A 232 -6.51 -37.37 -3.51
N ARG A 233 -7.13 -37.56 -2.34
CA ARG A 233 -7.18 -36.55 -1.27
C ARG A 233 -5.95 -36.53 -0.38
N ALA A 234 -5.02 -37.48 -0.55
CA ALA A 234 -3.81 -37.55 0.25
C ALA A 234 -3.04 -36.23 0.38
N PRO A 235 -2.92 -35.37 -0.65
CA PRO A 235 -2.20 -34.10 -0.55
C PRO A 235 -2.92 -32.98 0.22
N VAL A 236 -4.14 -33.19 0.74
CA VAL A 236 -4.93 -32.14 1.42
C VAL A 236 -5.46 -32.59 2.78
N ILE A 237 -5.13 -33.81 3.23
CA ILE A 237 -5.71 -34.42 4.44
C ILE A 237 -5.51 -33.54 5.69
N TYR A 238 -4.32 -33.00 5.88
CA TYR A 238 -4.03 -32.24 7.11
C TYR A 238 -4.70 -30.86 7.06
N ALA A 239 -4.80 -30.26 5.87
CA ALA A 239 -5.57 -29.05 5.65
C ALA A 239 -7.08 -29.27 5.90
N ASP A 240 -7.64 -30.39 5.45
CA ASP A 240 -9.03 -30.78 5.73
C ASP A 240 -9.25 -31.02 7.23
N THR A 241 -8.30 -31.66 7.91
CA THR A 241 -8.37 -31.91 9.36
C THR A 241 -8.38 -30.60 10.16
N MET A 242 -7.55 -29.62 9.77
CA MET A 242 -7.59 -28.27 10.34
C MET A 242 -8.93 -27.59 10.05
N THR A 243 -9.45 -27.73 8.83
CA THR A 243 -10.75 -27.16 8.45
C THR A 243 -11.88 -27.72 9.32
N LEU A 244 -11.91 -29.03 9.54
CA LEU A 244 -12.90 -29.67 10.42
C LEU A 244 -12.81 -29.17 11.87
N LEU A 245 -11.60 -28.89 12.37
CA LEU A 245 -11.41 -28.30 13.70
C LEU A 245 -11.98 -26.87 13.75
N PHE A 246 -11.65 -26.03 12.77
CA PHE A 246 -12.14 -24.65 12.70
C PHE A 246 -13.65 -24.58 12.53
N GLU A 247 -14.23 -25.41 11.65
CA GLU A 247 -15.68 -25.52 11.46
C GLU A 247 -16.37 -26.04 12.72
N GLY A 248 -15.75 -26.98 13.44
CA GLY A 248 -16.23 -27.46 14.74
C GLY A 248 -16.34 -26.31 15.75
N ILE A 249 -15.31 -25.48 15.88
CA ILE A 249 -15.33 -24.31 16.77
C ILE A 249 -16.36 -23.28 16.31
N ALA A 250 -16.41 -22.98 15.01
CA ALA A 250 -17.38 -22.03 14.47
C ALA A 250 -18.82 -22.47 14.77
N ARG A 251 -19.12 -23.77 14.59
CA ARG A 251 -20.44 -24.34 14.92
C ARG A 251 -20.75 -24.27 16.41
N LEU A 252 -19.77 -24.57 17.28
CA LEU A 252 -19.95 -24.45 18.74
C LEU A 252 -20.26 -23.00 19.15
N VAL A 253 -19.55 -22.03 18.57
CA VAL A 253 -19.80 -20.61 18.80
C VAL A 253 -21.20 -20.23 18.30
N GLU A 254 -21.60 -20.64 17.09
CA GLU A 254 -22.92 -20.31 16.52
C GLU A 254 -24.10 -20.88 17.30
N VAL A 255 -23.99 -22.12 17.80
CA VAL A 255 -25.07 -22.76 18.57
C VAL A 255 -25.22 -22.12 19.95
N HIS A 256 -24.11 -21.79 20.62
CA HIS A 256 -24.16 -21.31 22.01
C HIS A 256 -24.14 -19.79 22.17
N GLN A 257 -23.82 -19.03 21.12
CA GLN A 257 -23.87 -17.56 21.13
C GLN A 257 -25.23 -17.00 21.62
N PRO A 258 -26.40 -17.45 21.09
CA PRO A 258 -27.69 -16.91 21.52
C PRO A 258 -27.99 -17.15 23.00
N ILE A 259 -27.54 -18.30 23.54
CA ILE A 259 -27.73 -18.65 24.96
C ILE A 259 -26.87 -17.75 25.84
N ILE A 260 -25.62 -17.50 25.44
CA ILE A 260 -24.71 -16.62 26.18
C ILE A 260 -25.24 -15.18 26.16
N GLU A 261 -25.63 -14.66 25.00
CA GLU A 261 -26.16 -13.29 24.88
C GLU A 261 -27.46 -13.10 25.68
N THR A 262 -28.35 -14.09 25.67
CA THR A 262 -29.65 -14.00 26.38
C THR A 262 -29.51 -14.03 27.90
N TYR A 263 -28.63 -14.90 28.44
CA TYR A 263 -28.57 -15.15 29.89
C TYR A 263 -27.38 -14.51 30.61
N TYR A 264 -26.26 -14.31 29.92
CA TYR A 264 -25.03 -13.71 30.49
C TYR A 264 -24.82 -12.26 30.05
N GLY A 265 -25.55 -11.80 29.04
CA GLY A 265 -25.48 -10.45 28.48
C GLY A 265 -24.40 -10.29 27.40
N PRO A 266 -24.47 -9.20 26.62
CA PRO A 266 -23.54 -8.92 25.52
C PRO A 266 -22.13 -8.59 26.04
N GLY A 267 -21.09 -8.98 25.29
CA GLY A 267 -19.68 -8.75 25.64
C GLY A 267 -18.99 -9.90 26.38
N ARG A 268 -19.73 -10.95 26.77
CA ARG A 268 -19.17 -12.16 27.40
C ARG A 268 -18.67 -13.19 26.40
N LEU A 269 -18.96 -13.01 25.11
CA LEU A 269 -18.51 -13.90 24.03
C LEU A 269 -16.99 -13.91 23.88
N LEU A 270 -16.34 -12.76 24.12
CA LEU A 270 -14.89 -12.63 24.08
C LEU A 270 -14.21 -13.65 25.02
N THR A 271 -14.69 -13.77 26.26
CA THR A 271 -14.13 -14.72 27.23
C THR A 271 -14.28 -16.17 26.77
N THR A 272 -15.45 -16.53 26.22
CA THR A 272 -15.69 -17.86 25.67
C THR A 272 -14.76 -18.18 24.50
N ILE A 273 -14.61 -17.24 23.55
CA ILE A 273 -13.71 -17.41 22.40
C ILE A 273 -12.25 -17.55 22.85
N MET A 274 -11.80 -16.77 23.84
CA MET A 274 -10.44 -16.90 24.36
C MET A 274 -10.16 -18.29 24.97
N VAL A 275 -11.14 -18.90 25.66
CA VAL A 275 -10.98 -20.25 26.22
C VAL A 275 -11.00 -21.31 25.12
N LEU A 276 -11.93 -21.22 24.17
CA LEU A 276 -12.00 -22.13 23.02
C LEU A 276 -10.75 -22.04 22.15
N GLN A 277 -10.20 -20.84 21.96
CA GLN A 277 -8.97 -20.64 21.20
C GLN A 277 -7.76 -21.33 21.86
N LYS A 278 -7.67 -21.36 23.20
CA LYS A 278 -6.60 -22.11 23.88
C LYS A 278 -6.67 -23.61 23.62
N GLU A 279 -7.89 -24.14 23.47
CA GLU A 279 -8.05 -25.56 23.11
C GLU A 279 -7.78 -25.79 21.62
N CYS A 280 -8.20 -24.86 20.76
CA CYS A 280 -7.83 -24.84 19.33
C CYS A 280 -6.30 -24.93 19.15
N ASP A 281 -5.58 -24.06 19.85
CA ASP A 281 -4.11 -23.98 19.88
C ASP A 281 -3.47 -25.35 20.21
N ARG A 282 -3.95 -26.02 21.25
CA ARG A 282 -3.44 -27.34 21.67
C ARG A 282 -3.66 -28.42 20.61
N GLN A 283 -4.82 -28.44 19.96
CA GLN A 283 -5.14 -29.46 18.95
C GLN A 283 -4.42 -29.17 17.63
N ILE A 284 -4.31 -27.91 17.22
CA ILE A 284 -3.58 -27.51 16.01
C ILE A 284 -2.11 -27.84 16.13
N LYS A 285 -1.50 -27.59 17.29
CA LYS A 285 -0.11 -27.98 17.54
C LYS A 285 0.14 -29.47 17.28
N LYS A 286 -0.79 -30.34 17.68
CA LYS A 286 -0.70 -31.79 17.41
C LYS A 286 -0.84 -32.09 15.92
N ILE A 287 -1.80 -31.46 15.25
CA ILE A 287 -2.03 -31.64 13.80
C ILE A 287 -0.79 -31.20 13.01
N ILE A 288 -0.22 -30.03 13.33
CA ILE A 288 0.99 -29.51 12.68
C ILE A 288 2.18 -30.42 12.96
N LEU A 289 2.36 -30.90 14.19
CA LEU A 289 3.47 -31.79 14.53
C LEU A 289 3.39 -33.12 13.77
N GLU A 290 2.21 -33.73 13.68
CA GLU A 290 2.01 -34.95 12.88
C GLU A 290 2.16 -34.68 11.38
N PHE A 291 1.72 -33.53 10.88
CA PHE A 291 1.95 -33.12 9.49
C PHE A 291 3.45 -33.02 9.18
N MET A 292 4.21 -32.29 10.01
CA MET A 292 5.66 -32.12 9.86
C MET A 292 6.40 -33.47 9.91
N ARG A 293 5.95 -34.38 10.78
CA ARG A 293 6.51 -35.73 10.93
C ARG A 293 6.18 -36.63 9.75
N HIS A 294 4.91 -36.73 9.35
CA HIS A 294 4.48 -37.64 8.30
C HIS A 294 4.97 -37.21 6.91
N ARG A 295 5.09 -35.90 6.67
CA ARG A 295 5.63 -35.34 5.42
C ARG A 295 7.15 -35.19 5.41
N ASN A 296 7.83 -35.51 6.52
CA ASN A 296 9.29 -35.41 6.67
C ASN A 296 9.85 -34.04 6.23
N ILE A 297 9.14 -32.95 6.57
CA ILE A 297 9.47 -31.60 6.09
C ILE A 297 10.85 -31.17 6.58
N SER A 298 11.18 -31.46 7.83
CA SER A 298 12.49 -31.15 8.42
C SER A 298 13.63 -31.86 7.70
N ALA A 299 13.43 -33.13 7.31
CA ALA A 299 14.44 -33.89 6.57
C ALA A 299 14.61 -33.33 5.14
N LYS A 300 13.50 -32.99 4.46
CA LYS A 300 13.55 -32.34 3.14
C LYS A 300 14.30 -31.01 3.17
N ILE A 301 14.04 -30.17 4.18
CA ILE A 301 14.76 -28.89 4.37
C ILE A 301 16.25 -29.13 4.64
N GLN A 302 16.60 -30.14 5.44
CA GLN A 302 18.00 -30.50 5.67
C GLN A 302 18.70 -30.95 4.38
N MET A 303 18.08 -31.85 3.61
CA MET A 303 18.61 -32.29 2.32
C MET A 303 18.81 -31.12 1.35
N MET A 304 17.88 -30.17 1.30
CA MET A 304 17.98 -28.96 0.46
C MET A 304 19.13 -28.05 0.91
N ASN A 305 19.28 -27.82 2.21
CA ASN A 305 20.36 -27.00 2.76
C ASN A 305 21.74 -27.66 2.52
N GLU A 306 21.81 -28.99 2.56
CA GLU A 306 23.02 -29.73 2.23
C GLU A 306 23.32 -29.69 0.73
N TYR A 307 22.30 -29.79 -0.12
CA TYR A 307 22.45 -29.64 -1.57
C TYR A 307 23.02 -28.27 -1.94
N LEU A 308 22.47 -27.19 -1.36
CA LEU A 308 22.97 -25.83 -1.57
C LEU A 308 24.45 -25.66 -1.13
N ARG A 309 24.87 -26.38 -0.09
CA ARG A 309 26.24 -26.28 0.47
C ARG A 309 27.25 -27.22 -0.18
N LYS A 310 26.83 -28.40 -0.64
CA LYS A 310 27.74 -29.50 -1.04
C LYS A 310 27.55 -29.98 -2.48
N GLN A 311 26.62 -29.43 -3.27
CA GLN A 311 26.28 -29.90 -4.62
C GLN A 311 26.07 -31.43 -4.65
N SER A 312 25.27 -31.95 -3.72
CA SER A 312 24.93 -33.38 -3.66
C SER A 312 24.12 -33.81 -4.89
N THR A 313 24.15 -35.11 -5.22
CA THR A 313 23.45 -35.67 -6.39
C THR A 313 21.97 -35.99 -6.14
N GLU A 314 21.52 -36.03 -4.89
CA GLU A 314 20.11 -36.29 -4.55
C GLU A 314 19.27 -35.01 -4.63
N LYS A 315 18.39 -34.95 -5.64
CA LYS A 315 17.45 -33.84 -5.85
C LYS A 315 16.05 -34.24 -5.39
N ALA A 316 15.37 -33.32 -4.70
CA ALA A 316 13.94 -33.48 -4.44
C ALA A 316 13.15 -33.22 -5.73
N ASP A 317 12.15 -34.05 -6.04
CA ASP A 317 11.30 -33.85 -7.21
C ASP A 317 10.47 -32.55 -7.04
N PRO A 318 10.59 -31.57 -7.96
CA PRO A 318 9.78 -30.36 -7.93
C PRO A 318 8.26 -30.62 -7.87
N LYS A 319 7.77 -31.75 -8.42
CA LYS A 319 6.34 -32.09 -8.37
C LYS A 319 5.86 -32.41 -6.96
N ASP A 320 6.64 -33.16 -6.19
CA ASP A 320 6.31 -33.51 -4.81
C ASP A 320 6.34 -32.27 -3.90
N LEU A 321 7.21 -31.31 -4.23
CA LEU A 321 7.28 -30.02 -3.53
C LEU A 321 6.07 -29.15 -3.86
N ASP A 322 5.65 -29.09 -5.12
CA ASP A 322 4.47 -28.31 -5.54
C ASP A 322 3.19 -28.74 -4.79
N LEU A 323 2.99 -30.05 -4.62
CA LEU A 323 1.87 -30.59 -3.85
C LEU A 323 1.95 -30.21 -2.36
N LEU A 324 3.14 -30.30 -1.76
CA LEU A 324 3.36 -29.95 -0.36
C LEU A 324 3.16 -28.44 -0.11
N LEU A 325 3.67 -27.61 -1.01
CA LEU A 325 3.50 -26.15 -0.98
C LEU A 325 2.01 -25.79 -1.11
N GLY A 326 1.27 -26.52 -1.96
CA GLY A 326 -0.19 -26.42 -2.04
C GLY A 326 -0.89 -26.75 -0.72
N GLU A 327 -0.55 -27.85 -0.07
CA GLU A 327 -1.14 -28.25 1.23
C GLU A 327 -0.92 -27.17 2.30
N ILE A 328 0.32 -26.68 2.44
CA ILE A 328 0.68 -25.62 3.41
C ILE A 328 -0.06 -24.31 3.12
N THR A 329 -0.19 -23.96 1.84
CA THR A 329 -0.93 -22.76 1.41
C THR A 329 -2.40 -22.82 1.84
N ILE A 330 -3.05 -23.98 1.68
CA ILE A 330 -4.44 -24.18 2.11
C ILE A 330 -4.54 -24.12 3.64
N MET A 331 -3.60 -24.75 4.37
CA MET A 331 -3.57 -24.68 5.84
C MET A 331 -3.52 -23.23 6.34
N HIS A 332 -2.66 -22.40 5.73
CA HIS A 332 -2.58 -20.96 6.03
C HIS A 332 -3.87 -20.22 5.71
N ALA A 333 -4.43 -20.42 4.52
CA ALA A 333 -5.67 -19.76 4.12
C ALA A 333 -6.83 -20.09 5.08
N ARG A 334 -6.92 -21.34 5.54
CA ARG A 334 -7.95 -21.78 6.50
C ARG A 334 -7.75 -21.18 7.88
N ALA A 335 -6.52 -21.09 8.36
CA ALA A 335 -6.21 -20.43 9.63
C ALA A 335 -6.58 -18.94 9.61
N GLU A 336 -6.25 -18.23 8.52
CA GLU A 336 -6.58 -16.80 8.40
C GLU A 336 -8.10 -16.58 8.31
N LEU A 337 -8.82 -17.40 7.54
CA LEU A 337 -10.29 -17.35 7.47
C LEU A 337 -10.93 -17.54 8.85
N TYR A 338 -10.40 -18.46 9.66
CA TYR A 338 -10.87 -18.70 11.03
C TYR A 338 -10.64 -17.49 11.94
N ILE A 339 -9.44 -16.90 11.94
CA ILE A 339 -9.15 -15.70 12.74
C ILE A 339 -10.04 -14.52 12.32
N ARG A 340 -10.27 -14.34 11.00
CA ARG A 340 -11.19 -13.32 10.47
C ARG A 340 -12.63 -13.56 10.92
N PHE A 341 -13.08 -14.80 10.92
CA PHE A 341 -14.41 -15.17 11.43
C PHE A 341 -14.55 -14.79 12.91
N LEU A 342 -13.58 -15.14 13.75
CA LEU A 342 -13.58 -14.78 15.17
C LEU A 342 -13.58 -13.26 15.38
N ARG A 343 -12.70 -12.53 14.67
CA ARG A 343 -12.62 -11.06 14.74
C ARG A 343 -13.97 -10.42 14.40
N ARG A 344 -14.64 -10.90 13.34
CA ARG A 344 -15.95 -10.39 12.93
C ARG A 344 -17.02 -10.66 14.00
N ARG A 345 -17.04 -11.84 14.59
CA ARG A 345 -18.01 -12.21 15.64
C ARG A 345 -17.82 -11.37 16.89
N ILE A 346 -16.58 -11.18 17.34
CA ILE A 346 -16.25 -10.36 18.51
C ILE A 346 -16.60 -8.89 18.26
N ASN A 347 -16.25 -8.34 17.09
CA ASN A 347 -16.60 -6.95 16.79
C ASN A 347 -18.12 -6.72 16.81
N ASN A 348 -18.91 -7.64 16.28
CA ASN A 348 -20.37 -7.55 16.31
C ASN A 348 -20.94 -7.61 17.75
N ASP A 349 -20.42 -8.48 18.61
CA ASP A 349 -20.84 -8.57 20.02
C ASP A 349 -20.45 -7.30 20.80
N LEU A 350 -19.25 -6.77 20.55
CA LEU A 350 -18.77 -5.55 21.20
C LEU A 350 -19.52 -4.29 20.75
N GLU A 351 -19.98 -4.23 19.50
CA GLU A 351 -20.84 -3.15 19.00
C GLU A 351 -22.19 -3.07 19.73
N ILE A 352 -22.70 -4.21 20.20
CA ILE A 352 -23.96 -4.29 20.97
C ILE A 352 -23.70 -4.03 22.46
N SER A 353 -22.58 -4.52 22.98
CA SER A 353 -22.21 -4.48 24.40
C SER A 353 -21.85 -3.09 24.91
N THR A 354 -21.06 -2.32 24.14
CA THR A 354 -20.37 -1.13 24.65
C THR A 354 -20.65 0.10 23.78
N THR A 355 -21.25 1.14 24.36
CA THR A 355 -21.48 2.43 23.69
C THR A 355 -20.23 3.31 23.62
N ASP A 356 -19.21 3.04 24.45
CA ASP A 356 -17.94 3.77 24.45
C ASP A 356 -16.94 3.19 23.42
N GLU A 357 -16.62 3.99 22.41
CA GLU A 357 -15.71 3.61 21.32
C GLU A 357 -14.27 3.33 21.80
N ALA A 358 -13.85 3.97 22.90
CA ALA A 358 -12.51 3.78 23.45
C ALA A 358 -12.34 2.41 24.09
N GLN A 359 -13.30 1.98 24.92
CA GLN A 359 -13.31 0.66 25.55
C GLN A 359 -13.40 -0.46 24.52
N ARG A 360 -14.20 -0.28 23.46
CA ARG A 360 -14.29 -1.24 22.35
C ARG A 360 -12.95 -1.44 21.64
N LYS A 361 -12.20 -0.35 21.38
CA LYS A 361 -10.86 -0.44 20.78
C LYS A 361 -9.87 -1.18 21.69
N THR A 362 -9.95 -0.97 23.00
CA THR A 362 -9.09 -1.68 23.97
C THR A 362 -9.38 -3.19 23.95
N LEU A 363 -10.65 -3.61 24.03
CA LEU A 363 -11.03 -5.03 24.01
C LEU A 363 -10.69 -5.72 22.69
N LEU A 364 -10.84 -5.03 21.56
CA LEU A 364 -10.38 -5.54 20.26
C LEU A 364 -8.86 -5.69 20.22
N SER A 365 -8.11 -4.72 20.74
CA SER A 365 -6.65 -4.80 20.85
C SER A 365 -6.20 -5.95 21.77
N GLU A 366 -6.93 -6.22 22.85
CA GLU A 366 -6.67 -7.37 23.73
C GLU A 366 -6.85 -8.69 22.97
N PHE A 367 -7.94 -8.82 22.21
CA PHE A 367 -8.15 -9.99 21.35
C PHE A 367 -7.06 -10.13 20.29
N GLU A 368 -6.66 -9.05 19.62
CA GLU A 368 -5.61 -9.09 18.60
C GLU A 368 -4.25 -9.48 19.16
N THR A 369 -3.92 -8.97 20.35
CA THR A 369 -2.70 -9.34 21.07
C THR A 369 -2.74 -10.82 21.46
N PHE A 370 -3.88 -11.30 21.94
CA PHE A 370 -4.08 -12.70 22.27
C PHE A 370 -4.01 -13.62 21.05
N ALA A 371 -4.65 -13.25 19.94
CA ALA A 371 -4.60 -14.01 18.68
C ALA A 371 -3.18 -14.06 18.10
N THR A 372 -2.43 -12.96 18.16
CA THR A 372 -1.03 -12.90 17.68
C THR A 372 -0.09 -13.75 18.55
N ASN A 373 -0.36 -13.83 19.85
CA ASN A 373 0.43 -14.64 20.80
C ASN A 373 -0.05 -16.09 20.94
N SER A 374 -1.07 -16.50 20.18
CA SER A 374 -1.66 -17.84 20.23
C SER A 374 -0.67 -18.91 19.72
N GLU A 375 -0.84 -20.17 20.16
CA GLU A 375 -0.02 -21.26 19.59
C GLU A 375 -0.37 -21.51 18.12
N LEU A 376 -1.60 -21.18 17.67
CA LEU A 376 -1.97 -21.18 16.26
C LEU A 376 -1.09 -20.21 15.46
N ALA A 377 -0.96 -18.96 15.89
CA ALA A 377 -0.14 -17.96 15.20
C ALA A 377 1.33 -18.40 15.12
N ARG A 378 1.88 -18.93 16.23
CA ARG A 378 3.23 -19.49 16.25
C ARG A 378 3.38 -20.69 15.31
N GLY A 379 2.43 -21.62 15.31
CA GLY A 379 2.43 -22.78 14.42
C GLY A 379 2.34 -22.39 12.93
N MET A 380 1.55 -21.35 12.61
CA MET A 380 1.50 -20.79 11.26
C MET A 380 2.82 -20.09 10.89
N GLN A 381 3.49 -19.40 11.81
CA GLN A 381 4.83 -18.83 11.54
C GLN A 381 5.88 -19.92 11.28
N GLU A 382 5.86 -21.02 12.03
CA GLU A 382 6.73 -22.18 11.82
C GLU A 382 6.47 -22.81 10.44
N LEU A 383 5.21 -23.02 10.07
CA LEU A 383 4.83 -23.51 8.73
C LEU A 383 5.23 -22.54 7.62
N LEU A 384 5.06 -21.24 7.83
CA LEU A 384 5.49 -20.22 6.86
C LEU A 384 7.01 -20.27 6.65
N SER A 385 7.80 -20.45 7.72
CA SER A 385 9.25 -20.56 7.60
C SER A 385 9.68 -21.80 6.80
N ALA A 386 8.98 -22.93 7.01
CA ALA A 386 9.18 -24.14 6.22
C ALA A 386 8.75 -23.93 4.76
N TYR A 387 7.58 -23.33 4.54
CA TYR A 387 7.08 -22.96 3.21
C TYR A 387 8.10 -22.12 2.46
N LEU A 388 8.60 -21.04 3.05
CA LEU A 388 9.57 -20.14 2.42
C LEU A 388 10.88 -20.85 2.03
N SER A 389 11.33 -21.80 2.86
CA SER A 389 12.52 -22.60 2.56
C SER A 389 12.30 -23.55 1.37
N LEU A 390 11.15 -24.21 1.34
CA LEU A 390 10.75 -25.11 0.25
C LEU A 390 10.48 -24.35 -1.05
N GLU A 391 9.82 -23.19 -0.95
CA GLU A 391 9.45 -22.31 -2.06
C GLU A 391 10.70 -21.78 -2.76
N ARG A 392 11.70 -21.35 -1.97
CA ARG A 392 12.98 -20.89 -2.49
C ARG A 392 13.66 -21.97 -3.33
N TYR A 393 13.81 -23.17 -2.78
CA TYR A 393 14.43 -24.30 -3.50
C TYR A 393 13.63 -24.68 -4.75
N PHE A 394 12.30 -24.73 -4.64
CA PHE A 394 11.42 -25.01 -5.77
C PHE A 394 11.61 -23.99 -6.89
N LEU A 395 11.66 -22.70 -6.56
CA LEU A 395 11.83 -21.61 -7.53
C LEU A 395 13.21 -21.66 -8.18
N GLU A 396 14.29 -21.81 -7.41
CA GLU A 396 15.67 -21.91 -7.92
C GLU A 396 15.83 -23.13 -8.86
N GLU A 397 15.43 -24.34 -8.45
CA GLU A 397 15.59 -25.53 -9.31
C GLU A 397 14.66 -25.52 -10.52
N SER A 398 13.42 -25.01 -10.39
CA SER A 398 12.48 -24.93 -11.51
C SER A 398 12.95 -23.94 -12.58
N VAL A 399 13.48 -22.78 -12.16
CA VAL A 399 14.07 -21.80 -13.08
C VAL A 399 15.33 -22.37 -13.73
N ASN A 400 16.23 -23.02 -12.97
CA ASN A 400 17.42 -23.65 -13.54
C ASN A 400 17.06 -24.76 -14.54
N LYS A 401 15.99 -25.52 -14.30
CA LYS A 401 15.50 -26.53 -15.23
C LYS A 401 14.89 -25.90 -16.49
N ALA A 402 14.10 -24.83 -16.36
CA ALA A 402 13.55 -24.10 -17.50
C ALA A 402 14.67 -23.53 -18.39
N VAL A 403 15.69 -22.92 -17.79
CA VAL A 403 16.89 -22.45 -18.49
C VAL A 403 17.67 -23.58 -19.17
N GLY A 404 17.73 -24.76 -18.54
CA GLY A 404 18.40 -25.94 -19.10
C GLY A 404 17.65 -26.60 -20.27
N MET A 405 16.33 -26.39 -20.34
CA MET A 405 15.44 -26.89 -21.40
C MET A 405 15.13 -25.84 -22.47
N ASP A 406 15.91 -24.75 -22.51
CA ASP A 406 15.72 -23.64 -23.43
C ASP A 406 15.79 -24.10 -24.89
N THR A 407 14.76 -23.70 -25.66
CA THR A 407 14.67 -23.97 -27.10
C THR A 407 14.35 -22.69 -27.85
N LEU A 408 14.95 -22.54 -29.03
CA LEU A 408 14.71 -21.43 -29.94
C LEU A 408 14.07 -21.95 -31.21
N ASP A 409 12.84 -21.50 -31.49
CA ASP A 409 12.22 -21.65 -32.79
C ASP A 409 12.74 -20.57 -33.74
N GLN A 410 13.10 -20.94 -34.97
CA GLN A 410 13.71 -20.02 -35.95
C GLN A 410 12.73 -18.92 -36.41
N ALA A 411 11.42 -19.14 -36.26
CA ALA A 411 10.41 -18.15 -36.59
C ALA A 411 10.18 -17.12 -35.46
N GLN A 412 10.64 -17.40 -34.23
CA GLN A 412 10.40 -16.57 -33.06
C GLN A 412 11.61 -15.69 -32.73
N GLN A 413 11.32 -14.50 -32.20
CA GLN A 413 12.35 -13.53 -31.80
C GLN A 413 12.87 -13.77 -30.38
N THR A 414 12.14 -14.53 -29.56
CA THR A 414 12.46 -14.89 -28.17
C THR A 414 12.59 -16.40 -28.04
N SER A 415 13.18 -16.87 -26.94
CA SER A 415 13.29 -18.30 -26.63
C SER A 415 12.24 -18.77 -25.63
N SER A 416 11.96 -20.08 -25.62
CA SER A 416 10.95 -20.67 -24.72
C SER A 416 11.24 -20.46 -23.24
N MET A 417 12.53 -20.32 -22.87
CA MET A 417 12.95 -20.03 -21.50
C MET A 417 12.28 -18.79 -20.91
N LEU A 418 12.01 -17.77 -21.71
CA LEU A 418 11.39 -16.53 -21.22
C LEU A 418 10.01 -16.82 -20.61
N ASP A 419 9.13 -17.44 -21.38
CA ASP A 419 7.76 -17.72 -20.96
C ASP A 419 7.74 -18.73 -19.79
N ASP A 420 8.60 -19.75 -19.83
CA ASP A 420 8.70 -20.75 -18.76
C ASP A 420 9.12 -20.12 -17.41
N VAL A 421 10.14 -19.26 -17.41
CA VAL A 421 10.65 -18.60 -16.18
C VAL A 421 9.58 -17.69 -15.59
N PHE A 422 8.95 -16.84 -16.40
CA PHE A 422 7.92 -15.92 -15.90
C PHE A 422 6.64 -16.65 -15.48
N PHE A 423 6.28 -17.75 -16.14
CA PHE A 423 5.20 -18.61 -15.70
C PHE A 423 5.46 -19.22 -14.32
N ILE A 424 6.68 -19.73 -14.07
CA ILE A 424 7.06 -20.29 -12.76
C ILE A 424 7.02 -19.19 -11.68
N VAL A 425 7.62 -18.02 -11.94
CA VAL A 425 7.61 -16.89 -11.00
C VAL A 425 6.16 -16.48 -10.67
N GLN A 426 5.32 -16.30 -11.69
CA GLN A 426 3.92 -15.92 -11.50
C GLN A 426 3.14 -16.98 -10.72
N LYS A 427 3.39 -18.27 -10.98
CA LYS A 427 2.77 -19.39 -10.23
C LYS A 427 3.13 -19.33 -8.74
N CYS A 428 4.40 -19.13 -8.41
CA CYS A 428 4.87 -19.03 -7.02
C CYS A 428 4.23 -17.85 -6.28
N ILE A 429 4.18 -16.67 -6.92
CA ILE A 429 3.61 -15.48 -6.31
C ILE A 429 2.08 -15.63 -6.12
N ARG A 430 1.36 -16.13 -7.13
CA ARG A 430 -0.09 -16.39 -7.01
C ARG A 430 -0.41 -17.41 -5.93
N ARG A 431 0.41 -18.46 -5.80
CA ARG A 431 0.27 -19.45 -4.74
C ARG A 431 0.38 -18.79 -3.36
N VAL A 432 1.41 -17.98 -3.11
CA VAL A 432 1.54 -17.33 -1.80
C VAL A 432 0.46 -16.27 -1.55
N ILE A 433 -0.04 -15.58 -2.57
CA ILE A 433 -1.21 -14.68 -2.43
C ILE A 433 -2.41 -15.45 -1.90
N SER A 434 -2.63 -16.68 -2.37
CA SER A 434 -3.70 -17.54 -1.86
C SER A 434 -3.51 -18.04 -0.43
N SER A 435 -2.31 -17.89 0.16
CA SER A 435 -2.08 -18.19 1.59
C SER A 435 -2.64 -17.10 2.53
N TRP A 436 -3.02 -15.94 2.00
CA TRP A 436 -3.46 -14.76 2.76
C TRP A 436 -2.43 -14.18 3.76
N SER A 437 -1.15 -14.58 3.68
CA SER A 437 -0.08 -14.06 4.54
C SER A 437 0.69 -12.94 3.86
N ILE A 438 0.63 -11.72 4.41
CA ILE A 438 1.32 -10.55 3.86
C ILE A 438 2.84 -10.73 3.91
N ASP A 439 3.38 -11.21 5.05
CA ASP A 439 4.82 -11.42 5.20
C ASP A 439 5.32 -12.53 4.27
N GLY A 440 4.49 -13.54 4.00
CA GLY A 440 4.75 -14.58 2.99
C GLY A 440 4.84 -14.00 1.58
N ILE A 441 3.87 -13.16 1.18
CA ILE A 441 3.87 -12.50 -0.13
C ILE A 441 5.14 -11.67 -0.31
N CYS A 442 5.48 -10.82 0.67
CA CYS A 442 6.69 -10.01 0.63
C CYS A 442 7.96 -10.86 0.49
N ALA A 443 8.07 -11.95 1.24
CA ALA A 443 9.24 -12.83 1.17
C ALA A 443 9.39 -13.50 -0.20
N VAL A 444 8.31 -14.04 -0.78
CA VAL A 444 8.36 -14.71 -2.10
C VAL A 444 8.59 -13.72 -3.23
N VAL A 445 8.00 -12.51 -3.18
CA VAL A 445 8.30 -11.45 -4.16
C VAL A 445 9.78 -11.08 -4.12
N ASN A 446 10.37 -10.92 -2.93
CA ASN A 446 11.80 -10.67 -2.81
C ASN A 446 12.67 -11.84 -3.30
N MET A 447 12.25 -13.09 -3.08
CA MET A 447 12.91 -14.26 -3.66
C MET A 447 12.86 -14.25 -5.18
N ALA A 448 11.70 -13.92 -5.77
CA ALA A 448 11.55 -13.78 -7.21
C ALA A 448 12.44 -12.67 -7.78
N CYS A 449 12.47 -11.49 -7.14
CA CYS A 449 13.39 -10.41 -7.53
C CYS A 449 14.85 -10.89 -7.50
N GLY A 450 15.27 -11.57 -6.42
CA GLY A 450 16.64 -12.06 -6.28
C GLY A 450 17.05 -13.09 -7.33
N ILE A 451 16.13 -13.97 -7.75
CA ILE A 451 16.40 -14.96 -8.81
C ILE A 451 16.44 -14.30 -10.19
N LEU A 452 15.57 -13.32 -10.44
CA LEU A 452 15.56 -12.57 -11.70
C LEU A 452 16.81 -11.69 -11.85
N GLU A 453 17.21 -10.97 -10.79
CA GLU A 453 18.44 -10.15 -10.75
C GLU A 453 19.72 -10.98 -10.74
N GLY A 454 19.73 -12.08 -9.98
CA GLY A 454 20.88 -12.92 -9.78
C GLY A 454 21.05 -13.93 -10.91
N GLU A 455 20.31 -15.04 -10.85
CA GLU A 455 20.53 -16.18 -11.73
C GLU A 455 20.13 -15.89 -13.18
N PHE A 456 18.91 -15.39 -13.40
CA PHE A 456 18.36 -15.19 -14.73
C PHE A 456 19.16 -14.12 -15.51
N ALA A 457 19.34 -12.92 -14.95
CA ALA A 457 20.12 -11.87 -15.60
C ALA A 457 21.59 -12.27 -15.82
N THR A 458 22.22 -12.99 -14.88
CA THR A 458 23.58 -13.49 -15.05
C THR A 458 23.67 -14.53 -16.17
N ARG A 459 22.68 -15.40 -16.34
CA ARG A 459 22.62 -16.37 -17.45
C ARG A 459 22.50 -15.67 -18.79
N LEU A 460 21.59 -14.69 -18.91
CA LEU A 460 21.45 -13.87 -20.11
C LEU A 460 22.78 -13.17 -20.43
N ARG A 461 23.39 -12.52 -19.44
CA ARG A 461 24.67 -11.82 -19.59
C ARG A 461 25.82 -12.75 -19.99
N ASN A 462 25.90 -13.95 -19.41
CA ASN A 462 26.94 -14.93 -19.73
C ASN A 462 26.82 -15.44 -21.16
N ARG A 463 25.60 -15.57 -21.70
CA ARG A 463 25.38 -15.91 -23.11
C ARG A 463 25.76 -14.76 -24.03
N LEU A 464 25.38 -13.53 -23.70
CA LEU A 464 25.79 -12.34 -24.46
C LEU A 464 27.31 -12.11 -24.40
N ARG A 465 27.99 -12.51 -23.32
CA ARG A 465 29.45 -12.43 -23.17
C ARG A 465 30.20 -13.35 -24.14
N GLN A 466 29.56 -14.41 -24.66
CA GLN A 466 30.17 -15.26 -25.69
C GLN A 466 30.37 -14.50 -27.01
N GLY A 467 29.75 -13.33 -27.15
CA GLY A 467 29.91 -12.41 -28.27
C GLY A 467 29.06 -12.84 -29.46
N TYR A 468 28.73 -11.87 -30.32
CA TYR A 468 28.08 -12.17 -31.59
C TYR A 468 29.13 -12.75 -32.56
N PRO A 469 28.91 -13.94 -33.15
CA PRO A 469 29.86 -14.57 -34.09
C PRO A 469 30.00 -13.77 -35.40
N ALA A 470 30.79 -12.71 -35.35
CA ALA A 470 31.17 -11.88 -36.49
C ALA A 470 32.43 -12.44 -37.18
N GLY A 471 32.43 -13.73 -37.49
CA GLY A 471 33.44 -14.30 -38.38
C GLY A 471 33.22 -13.81 -39.81
N TYR A 472 34.14 -13.00 -40.32
CA TYR A 472 34.43 -12.99 -41.75
C TYR A 472 34.85 -14.42 -42.07
N LEU A 473 34.05 -15.15 -42.86
CA LEU A 473 34.50 -16.43 -43.38
C LEU A 473 35.71 -16.12 -44.26
N ASP A 474 36.90 -16.42 -43.76
CA ASP A 474 38.08 -16.56 -44.60
C ASP A 474 37.70 -17.49 -45.76
N LEU A 475 38.02 -17.10 -47.00
CA LEU A 475 37.59 -17.80 -48.20
C LEU A 475 37.97 -19.29 -48.15
N ALA A 476 39.05 -19.61 -47.43
CA ALA A 476 39.52 -20.96 -47.14
C ALA A 476 38.57 -21.78 -46.24
N GLN A 477 37.91 -21.17 -45.25
CA GLN A 477 36.95 -21.87 -44.38
C GLN A 477 35.56 -21.98 -45.02
N ALA A 478 35.13 -20.99 -45.81
CA ALA A 478 33.92 -21.10 -46.63
C ALA A 478 34.03 -22.26 -47.64
N TYR A 479 35.19 -22.40 -48.29
CA TYR A 479 35.45 -23.49 -49.22
C TYR A 479 35.46 -24.86 -48.53
N ASN A 480 36.05 -24.98 -47.34
CA ASN A 480 36.06 -26.22 -46.55
C ASN A 480 34.67 -26.59 -45.98
N ALA A 481 33.87 -25.61 -45.54
CA ALA A 481 32.50 -25.84 -45.06
C ALA A 481 31.55 -26.23 -46.20
N LEU A 482 31.76 -25.69 -47.41
CA LEU A 482 31.02 -26.08 -48.62
C LEU A 482 31.41 -27.51 -49.05
N GLN A 483 32.70 -27.85 -48.97
CA GLN A 483 33.20 -29.17 -49.37
C GLN A 483 32.75 -30.29 -48.40
N SER A 484 32.67 -30.00 -47.09
CA SER A 484 32.19 -30.98 -46.09
C SER A 484 30.67 -31.19 -46.13
N SER A 485 29.89 -30.12 -46.36
CA SER A 485 28.42 -30.20 -46.47
C SER A 485 27.95 -30.91 -47.74
N ILE A 486 28.69 -30.78 -48.86
CA ILE A 486 28.40 -31.49 -50.11
C ILE A 486 28.69 -33.01 -50.00
N GLN A 487 29.68 -33.43 -49.22
CA GLN A 487 29.98 -34.86 -49.02
C GLN A 487 29.01 -35.59 -48.09
N GLN A 488 28.30 -34.90 -47.19
CA GLN A 488 27.43 -35.53 -46.19
C GLN A 488 25.92 -35.40 -46.43
N GLY A 489 25.48 -34.76 -47.52
CA GLY A 489 24.07 -34.79 -47.95
C GLY A 489 23.04 -34.23 -46.95
N ARG A 490 23.47 -33.46 -45.94
CA ARG A 490 22.59 -32.74 -45.00
C ARG A 490 22.94 -31.26 -45.05
N LEU A 491 22.05 -30.43 -45.61
CA LEU A 491 22.06 -28.99 -45.40
C LEU A 491 21.63 -28.70 -43.95
N GLN A 492 22.54 -28.83 -42.99
CA GLN A 492 22.36 -28.25 -41.66
C GLN A 492 22.73 -26.77 -41.75
N THR A 493 21.88 -25.89 -41.21
CA THR A 493 22.23 -24.49 -40.93
C THR A 493 23.57 -24.48 -40.22
N SER A 494 24.51 -23.66 -40.70
CA SER A 494 25.85 -23.64 -40.12
C SER A 494 25.77 -23.38 -38.61
N ASP A 495 26.54 -24.11 -37.78
CA ASP A 495 26.54 -23.93 -36.31
C ASP A 495 26.76 -22.45 -35.89
N THR A 496 27.38 -21.66 -36.77
CA THR A 496 27.60 -20.23 -36.63
C THR A 496 26.33 -19.38 -36.82
N GLU A 497 25.42 -19.74 -37.73
CA GLU A 497 24.13 -19.05 -37.90
C GLU A 497 23.21 -19.29 -36.71
N LEU A 498 23.17 -20.51 -36.20
CA LEU A 498 22.40 -20.83 -35.00
C LEU A 498 22.93 -20.05 -33.77
N ALA A 499 24.25 -19.93 -33.64
CA ALA A 499 24.86 -19.11 -32.59
C ALA A 499 24.53 -17.60 -32.72
N ARG A 500 24.42 -17.07 -33.95
CA ARG A 500 23.97 -15.68 -34.19
C ARG A 500 22.51 -15.48 -33.81
N LEU A 501 21.63 -16.39 -34.24
CA LEU A 501 20.21 -16.33 -33.90
C LEU A 501 19.99 -16.45 -32.39
N MET A 502 20.72 -17.34 -31.72
CA MET A 502 20.70 -17.44 -30.25
C MET A 502 21.16 -16.16 -29.57
N PHE A 503 22.24 -15.52 -30.04
CA PHE A 503 22.67 -14.25 -29.46
C PHE A 503 21.57 -13.17 -29.55
N LEU A 504 20.94 -13.04 -30.72
CA LEU A 504 19.86 -12.07 -30.94
C LEU A 504 18.62 -12.41 -30.10
N ALA A 505 18.26 -13.70 -30.01
CA ALA A 505 17.14 -14.14 -29.17
C ALA A 505 17.37 -13.85 -27.69
N TYR A 506 18.59 -14.02 -27.18
CA TYR A 506 18.91 -13.69 -25.78
C TYR A 506 18.92 -12.19 -25.50
N LEU A 507 19.28 -11.37 -26.50
CA LEU A 507 19.16 -9.91 -26.41
C LEU A 507 17.68 -9.48 -26.37
N ASN A 508 16.85 -10.08 -27.22
CA ASN A 508 15.41 -9.87 -27.21
C ASN A 508 14.76 -10.37 -25.92
N ASN A 509 15.18 -11.53 -25.41
CA ASN A 509 14.69 -12.05 -24.12
C ASN A 509 14.95 -11.04 -23.00
N ALA A 510 16.10 -10.39 -22.96
CA ALA A 510 16.41 -9.37 -21.95
C ALA A 510 15.52 -8.13 -22.06
N ASP A 511 15.21 -7.69 -23.29
CA ASP A 511 14.33 -6.56 -23.58
C ASP A 511 12.87 -6.87 -23.24
N VAL A 512 12.32 -7.99 -23.74
CA VAL A 512 10.94 -8.42 -23.43
C VAL A 512 10.76 -8.75 -21.94
N SER A 513 11.81 -9.23 -21.27
CA SER A 513 11.78 -9.44 -19.81
C SER A 513 11.49 -8.15 -19.04
N ILE A 514 11.88 -6.97 -19.56
CA ILE A 514 11.56 -5.68 -18.92
C ILE A 514 10.05 -5.46 -18.95
N GLU A 515 9.42 -5.65 -20.11
CA GLU A 515 7.96 -5.52 -20.25
C GLU A 515 7.21 -6.54 -19.37
N TYR A 516 7.71 -7.78 -19.31
CA TYR A 516 7.12 -8.82 -18.48
C TYR A 516 7.22 -8.50 -16.99
N VAL A 517 8.34 -7.94 -16.51
CA VAL A 517 8.49 -7.48 -15.12
C VAL A 517 7.55 -6.33 -14.80
N GLU A 518 7.40 -5.36 -15.70
CA GLU A 518 6.48 -4.23 -15.53
C GLU A 518 5.02 -4.69 -15.48
N SER A 519 4.62 -5.57 -16.41
CA SER A 519 3.29 -6.19 -16.44
C SER A 519 3.02 -7.04 -15.19
N LEU A 520 4.01 -7.83 -14.76
CA LEU A 520 3.92 -8.62 -13.54
C LEU A 520 3.72 -7.72 -12.32
N SER A 521 4.50 -6.64 -12.18
CA SER A 521 4.37 -5.69 -11.07
C SER A 521 2.97 -5.09 -10.98
N LYS A 522 2.41 -4.66 -12.12
CA LYS A 522 1.05 -4.11 -12.19
C LYS A 522 -0.01 -5.16 -11.85
N SER A 523 0.06 -6.35 -12.46
CA SER A 523 -0.88 -7.45 -12.21
C SER A 523 -0.87 -7.88 -10.74
N LEU A 524 0.30 -7.92 -10.11
CA LEU A 524 0.43 -8.30 -8.70
C LEU A 524 -0.17 -7.25 -7.77
N ALA A 525 0.03 -5.96 -8.05
CA ALA A 525 -0.58 -4.89 -7.27
C ALA A 525 -2.12 -4.99 -7.30
N GLU A 526 -2.70 -5.21 -8.48
CA GLU A 526 -4.15 -5.36 -8.65
C GLU A 526 -4.69 -6.62 -7.95
N GLU A 527 -4.00 -7.76 -8.06
CA GLU A 527 -4.39 -9.01 -7.38
C GLU A 527 -4.34 -8.89 -5.85
N ILE A 528 -3.31 -8.22 -5.30
CA ILE A 528 -3.17 -8.01 -3.85
C ILE A 528 -4.26 -7.08 -3.32
N ASP A 529 -4.52 -5.96 -4.00
CA ASP A 529 -5.58 -5.02 -3.59
C ASP A 529 -6.96 -5.68 -3.62
N ALA A 530 -7.21 -6.60 -4.57
CA ALA A 530 -8.45 -7.37 -4.65
C ALA A 530 -8.62 -8.36 -3.49
N VAL A 531 -7.54 -9.04 -3.06
CA VAL A 531 -7.56 -9.97 -1.93
C VAL A 531 -7.68 -9.22 -0.59
N PHE A 532 -7.04 -8.07 -0.45
CA PHE A 532 -6.96 -7.31 0.80
C PHE A 532 -7.56 -5.89 0.70
N PRO A 533 -8.90 -5.75 0.55
CA PRO A 533 -9.53 -4.44 0.34
C PRO A 533 -9.40 -3.47 1.53
N ASN A 534 -9.24 -3.99 2.76
CA ASN A 534 -9.13 -3.20 4.00
C ASN A 534 -7.74 -3.33 4.65
N MET A 535 -6.66 -3.35 3.84
CA MET A 535 -5.30 -3.49 4.35
C MET A 535 -4.88 -2.28 5.19
N GLN A 536 -4.16 -2.51 6.30
CA GLN A 536 -3.58 -1.43 7.09
C GLN A 536 -2.49 -0.69 6.31
N ASN A 537 -2.36 0.64 6.51
CA ASN A 537 -1.37 1.45 5.81
C ASN A 537 0.07 0.95 5.96
N ARG A 538 0.41 0.38 7.14
CA ARG A 538 1.73 -0.20 7.39
C ARG A 538 2.02 -1.39 6.47
N ASP A 539 1.03 -2.26 6.31
CA ASP A 539 1.18 -3.48 5.52
C ASP A 539 1.16 -3.17 4.02
N ARG A 540 0.37 -2.17 3.60
CA ARG A 540 0.42 -1.61 2.24
C ARG A 540 1.82 -1.10 1.89
N GLY A 541 2.44 -0.34 2.80
CA GLY A 541 3.81 0.16 2.62
C GLY A 541 4.87 -0.96 2.49
N LYS A 542 4.70 -2.09 3.19
CA LYS A 542 5.59 -3.25 3.03
C LYS A 542 5.50 -3.83 1.61
N ILE A 543 4.29 -3.97 1.09
CA ILE A 543 4.06 -4.52 -0.25
C ILE A 543 4.59 -3.58 -1.32
N GLU A 544 4.30 -2.27 -1.21
CA GLU A 544 4.83 -1.26 -2.14
C GLU A 544 6.37 -1.24 -2.17
N SER A 545 7.01 -1.43 -1.02
CA SER A 545 8.47 -1.57 -0.94
C SER A 545 8.97 -2.81 -1.68
N CYS A 546 8.31 -3.97 -1.53
CA CYS A 546 8.67 -5.19 -2.23
C CYS A 546 8.43 -5.09 -3.75
N LEU A 547 7.33 -4.48 -4.18
CA LEU A 547 7.04 -4.21 -5.60
C LEU A 547 8.03 -3.22 -6.21
N THR A 548 8.59 -2.31 -5.41
CA THR A 548 9.69 -1.45 -5.85
C THR A 548 10.95 -2.26 -6.15
N GLY A 549 11.16 -3.41 -5.51
CA GLY A 549 12.22 -4.36 -5.85
C GLY A 549 12.17 -4.84 -7.31
N LEU A 550 10.98 -4.98 -7.90
CA LEU A 550 10.83 -5.34 -9.32
C LEU A 550 11.37 -4.25 -10.27
N LYS A 551 11.39 -2.98 -9.83
CA LYS A 551 12.06 -1.91 -10.57
C LYS A 551 13.59 -2.09 -10.56
N GLY A 552 14.14 -2.65 -9.49
CA GLY A 552 15.54 -3.09 -9.42
C GLY A 552 15.87 -4.12 -10.50
N VAL A 553 15.02 -5.15 -10.64
CA VAL A 553 15.13 -6.17 -11.70
C VAL A 553 15.17 -5.53 -13.07
N THR A 554 14.27 -4.58 -13.32
CA THR A 554 14.19 -3.84 -14.59
C THR A 554 15.49 -3.08 -14.90
N SER A 555 16.10 -2.45 -13.89
CA SER A 555 17.38 -1.74 -14.07
C SER A 555 18.54 -2.70 -14.40
N THR A 556 18.56 -3.88 -13.78
CA THR A 556 19.56 -4.92 -14.02
C THR A 556 19.42 -5.50 -15.42
N LEU A 557 18.19 -5.80 -15.86
CA LEU A 557 17.91 -6.29 -17.22
C LEU A 557 18.27 -5.24 -18.28
N ARG A 558 17.97 -3.96 -18.04
CA ARG A 558 18.39 -2.87 -18.94
C ARG A 558 19.90 -2.81 -19.10
N ALA A 559 20.67 -2.99 -18.03
CA ALA A 559 22.12 -3.08 -18.12
C ALA A 559 22.61 -4.31 -18.90
N VAL A 560 21.86 -5.42 -18.91
CA VAL A 560 22.15 -6.59 -19.75
C VAL A 560 21.86 -6.31 -21.23
N VAL A 561 20.75 -5.62 -21.54
CA VAL A 561 20.42 -5.16 -22.90
C VAL A 561 21.51 -4.23 -23.43
N ASP A 562 21.87 -3.19 -22.67
CA ASP A 562 22.93 -2.23 -23.03
C ASP A 562 24.27 -2.95 -23.30
N TYR A 563 24.61 -3.95 -22.48
CA TYR A 563 25.80 -4.77 -22.67
C TYR A 563 25.73 -5.60 -23.96
N GLY A 564 24.59 -6.22 -24.26
CA GLY A 564 24.40 -7.01 -25.49
C GLY A 564 24.45 -6.14 -26.75
N LEU A 565 23.83 -4.96 -26.71
CA LEU A 565 23.91 -3.96 -27.79
C LEU A 565 25.34 -3.45 -28.00
N GLU A 566 26.10 -3.24 -26.93
CA GLU A 566 27.51 -2.88 -27.02
C GLU A 566 28.36 -3.99 -27.67
N GLN A 567 28.11 -5.26 -27.33
CA GLN A 567 28.76 -6.38 -27.99
C GLN A 567 28.42 -6.43 -29.49
N LEU A 568 27.16 -6.20 -29.85
CA LEU A 568 26.73 -6.12 -31.25
C LEU A 568 27.40 -4.95 -31.99
N ARG A 569 27.57 -3.79 -31.31
CA ARG A 569 28.29 -2.64 -31.84
C ARG A 569 29.73 -3.00 -32.23
N VAL A 570 30.47 -3.59 -31.30
CA VAL A 570 31.91 -3.87 -31.48
C VAL A 570 32.16 -4.99 -32.50
N SER A 571 31.30 -6.00 -32.53
CA SER A 571 31.49 -7.20 -33.35
C SER A 571 30.88 -7.09 -34.76
N ALA A 572 29.67 -6.56 -34.90
CA ALA A 572 28.94 -6.57 -36.17
C ALA A 572 28.92 -5.21 -36.87
N VAL A 573 28.72 -4.13 -36.10
CA VAL A 573 28.46 -2.79 -36.65
C VAL A 573 29.77 -2.08 -37.01
N LYS A 574 30.64 -1.85 -36.02
CA LYS A 574 31.86 -1.06 -36.18
C LYS A 574 32.84 -1.62 -37.24
N PRO A 575 33.10 -2.94 -37.33
CA PRO A 575 34.01 -3.50 -38.34
C PRO A 575 33.48 -3.36 -39.77
N ARG A 576 32.16 -3.28 -39.95
CA ARG A 576 31.52 -3.08 -41.26
C ARG A 576 31.45 -1.61 -41.64
N ILE A 577 31.06 -0.73 -40.72
CA ILE A 577 30.97 0.71 -40.97
C ILE A 577 32.34 1.31 -41.27
N THR A 578 33.38 0.92 -40.53
CA THR A 578 34.72 1.52 -40.65
C THR A 578 35.24 1.56 -42.10
N PRO A 579 35.32 0.43 -42.85
CA PRO A 579 35.78 0.45 -44.24
C PRO A 579 34.82 1.19 -45.18
N TRP A 580 33.50 1.10 -44.97
CA TRP A 580 32.52 1.80 -45.81
C TRP A 580 32.64 3.32 -45.71
N VAL A 581 32.87 3.83 -44.50
CA VAL A 581 33.05 5.27 -44.27
C VAL A 581 34.47 5.70 -44.63
N ASP A 582 35.49 4.86 -44.42
CA ASP A 582 36.87 5.18 -44.81
C ASP A 582 37.06 5.31 -46.33
N ALA A 583 36.19 4.70 -47.13
CA ALA A 583 36.14 4.92 -48.58
C ALA A 583 36.00 6.41 -48.96
N PHE A 584 35.44 7.25 -48.08
CA PHE A 584 35.37 8.70 -48.27
C PHE A 584 36.74 9.36 -48.45
N GLN A 585 37.82 8.82 -47.86
CA GLN A 585 39.18 9.35 -48.04
C GLN A 585 39.69 9.20 -49.48
N SER A 586 39.13 8.26 -50.23
CA SER A 586 39.48 8.04 -51.64
C SER A 586 38.69 8.91 -52.61
N VAL A 587 37.67 9.64 -52.13
CA VAL A 587 36.87 10.57 -52.92
C VAL A 587 37.64 11.88 -53.10
N ASN A 588 37.68 12.40 -54.33
CA ASN A 588 38.27 13.70 -54.59
C ASN A 588 37.28 14.82 -54.21
N HIS A 589 37.67 15.66 -53.26
CA HIS A 589 36.86 16.78 -52.76
C HIS A 589 37.25 18.15 -53.38
N HIS A 590 38.13 18.16 -54.38
CA HIS A 590 38.47 19.33 -55.19
C HIS A 590 37.75 19.24 -56.52
N ILE A 591 36.56 19.83 -56.57
CA ILE A 591 35.59 19.65 -57.65
C ILE A 591 35.41 20.98 -58.37
N ASN A 592 35.45 20.96 -59.71
CA ASN A 592 35.18 22.13 -60.55
C ASN A 592 33.66 22.30 -60.80
N GLU A 593 33.20 23.45 -61.28
CA GLU A 593 31.77 23.71 -61.51
C GLU A 593 31.11 22.71 -62.49
N ASP A 594 31.82 22.27 -63.54
CA ASP A 594 31.35 21.24 -64.48
C ASP A 594 31.26 19.85 -63.85
N GLU A 595 32.08 19.56 -62.83
CA GLU A 595 32.07 18.29 -62.10
C GLU A 595 31.03 18.28 -60.98
N LEU A 596 30.70 19.46 -60.42
CA LEU A 596 29.61 19.64 -59.45
C LEU A 596 28.26 19.28 -60.07
N LEU A 597 27.98 19.74 -61.30
CA LEU A 597 26.75 19.40 -62.04
C LEU A 597 26.64 17.88 -62.34
N ARG A 598 27.77 17.20 -62.56
CA ARG A 598 27.80 15.74 -62.75
C ARG A 598 27.59 15.01 -61.43
N TYR A 599 28.19 15.49 -60.35
CA TYR A 599 28.04 14.91 -59.02
C TYR A 599 26.60 15.01 -58.51
N GLU A 600 25.89 16.10 -58.85
CA GLU A 600 24.49 16.31 -58.51
C GLU A 600 23.55 15.22 -59.06
N THR A 601 23.98 14.46 -60.08
CA THR A 601 23.18 13.42 -60.72
C THR A 601 23.41 12.02 -60.10
N ASP A 602 24.65 11.67 -59.70
CA ASP A 602 25.02 10.28 -59.35
C ASP A 602 25.39 10.04 -57.86
N GLU A 603 25.74 11.05 -57.04
CA GLU A 603 26.13 10.94 -55.61
C GLU A 603 26.72 9.57 -55.17
N PRO A 604 27.82 9.10 -55.79
CA PRO A 604 28.20 7.69 -55.76
C PRO A 604 28.60 7.20 -54.36
N PHE A 605 29.21 8.05 -53.53
CA PHE A 605 29.64 7.68 -52.19
C PHE A 605 28.45 7.45 -51.25
N VAL A 606 27.55 8.45 -51.12
CA VAL A 606 26.41 8.35 -50.19
C VAL A 606 25.42 7.30 -50.63
N GLN A 607 25.13 7.15 -51.94
CA GLN A 607 24.26 6.08 -52.40
C GLN A 607 24.82 4.69 -52.06
N THR A 608 26.12 4.48 -52.26
CA THR A 608 26.80 3.21 -51.89
C THR A 608 26.78 2.99 -50.38
N LEU A 609 27.03 4.03 -49.58
CA LEU A 609 26.98 3.96 -48.13
C LEU A 609 25.56 3.62 -47.65
N VAL A 610 24.53 4.31 -48.15
CA VAL A 610 23.12 4.07 -47.82
C VAL A 610 22.73 2.63 -48.18
N MET A 611 23.08 2.14 -49.36
CA MET A 611 22.81 0.76 -49.78
C MET A 611 23.46 -0.27 -48.84
N ASN A 612 24.70 -0.04 -48.42
CA ASN A 612 25.39 -0.92 -47.46
C ASN A 612 24.76 -0.90 -46.07
N LEU A 613 24.33 0.29 -45.61
CA LEU A 613 23.64 0.45 -44.33
C LEU A 613 22.25 -0.20 -44.36
N GLU A 614 21.51 -0.08 -45.46
CA GLU A 614 20.22 -0.75 -45.68
C GLU A 614 20.36 -2.27 -45.64
N GLY A 615 21.33 -2.83 -46.38
CA GLY A 615 21.62 -4.26 -46.35
C GLY A 615 21.97 -4.77 -44.94
N LEU A 616 22.71 -3.97 -44.16
CA LEU A 616 23.04 -4.31 -42.77
C LEU A 616 21.80 -4.30 -41.87
N LEU A 617 20.99 -3.25 -41.94
CA LEU A 617 19.79 -3.10 -41.11
C LEU A 617 18.74 -4.18 -41.44
N GLN A 618 18.54 -4.47 -42.73
CA GLN A 618 17.59 -5.48 -43.16
C GLN A 618 17.95 -6.89 -42.65
N ALA A 619 19.24 -7.19 -42.45
CA ALA A 619 19.69 -8.46 -41.89
C ALA A 619 19.28 -8.67 -40.42
N PHE A 620 19.02 -7.60 -39.67
CA PHE A 620 18.60 -7.67 -38.26
C PHE A 620 17.11 -7.42 -38.05
N LYS A 621 16.41 -6.86 -39.05
CA LYS A 621 15.01 -6.40 -38.94
C LYS A 621 14.02 -7.50 -38.56
N SER A 622 14.19 -8.72 -39.10
CA SER A 622 13.30 -9.84 -38.75
C SER A 622 13.64 -10.48 -37.40
N SER A 623 14.87 -10.30 -36.91
CA SER A 623 15.41 -11.06 -35.78
C SER A 623 15.47 -10.29 -34.47
N LEU A 624 15.35 -8.95 -34.49
CA LEU A 624 15.32 -8.12 -33.28
C LEU A 624 13.90 -7.64 -32.95
N THR A 625 13.63 -7.42 -31.67
CA THR A 625 12.44 -6.67 -31.23
C THR A 625 12.48 -5.23 -31.75
N THR A 626 11.31 -4.59 -31.84
CA THR A 626 11.21 -3.18 -32.28
C THR A 626 12.08 -2.25 -31.43
N SER A 627 12.09 -2.42 -30.11
CA SER A 627 12.92 -1.65 -29.17
C SER A 627 14.42 -1.84 -29.43
N ASN A 628 14.89 -3.08 -29.50
CA ASN A 628 16.30 -3.38 -29.78
C ASN A 628 16.72 -2.94 -31.19
N TYR A 629 15.83 -3.04 -32.17
CA TYR A 629 16.09 -2.59 -33.54
C TYR A 629 16.24 -1.07 -33.61
N ASP A 630 15.35 -0.32 -32.96
CA ASP A 630 15.47 1.15 -32.86
C ASP A 630 16.75 1.57 -32.13
N ALA A 631 17.12 0.84 -31.06
CA ALA A 631 18.39 1.06 -30.35
C ALA A 631 19.61 0.75 -31.22
N LEU A 632 19.57 -0.31 -32.04
CA LEU A 632 20.61 -0.65 -33.00
C LEU A 632 20.80 0.45 -34.04
N ILE A 633 19.72 1.04 -34.57
CA ILE A 633 19.84 2.15 -35.51
C ILE A 633 20.46 3.38 -34.83
N GLY A 634 20.18 3.61 -33.54
CA GLY A 634 20.83 4.67 -32.76
C GLY A 634 22.34 4.49 -32.61
N ILE A 635 22.75 3.25 -32.36
CA ILE A 635 24.16 2.85 -32.31
C ILE A 635 24.81 2.99 -33.68
N LEU A 636 24.16 2.51 -34.73
CA LEU A 636 24.60 2.63 -36.12
C LEU A 636 24.82 4.09 -36.49
N THR A 637 23.82 4.94 -36.24
CA THR A 637 23.87 6.38 -36.52
C THR A 637 25.04 7.03 -35.80
N ALA A 638 25.22 6.75 -34.50
CA ALA A 638 26.31 7.33 -33.73
C ALA A 638 27.70 6.87 -34.23
N GLU A 639 27.85 5.61 -34.65
CA GLU A 639 29.12 5.12 -35.18
C GLU A 639 29.42 5.69 -36.57
N VAL A 640 28.41 5.78 -37.44
CA VAL A 640 28.54 6.42 -38.76
C VAL A 640 28.93 7.89 -38.61
N THR A 641 28.23 8.67 -37.76
CA THR A 641 28.54 10.09 -37.62
C THR A 641 29.91 10.33 -36.99
N ALA A 642 30.27 9.56 -35.95
CA ALA A 642 31.57 9.67 -35.30
C ALA A 642 32.74 9.25 -36.22
N ARG A 643 32.53 8.24 -37.08
CA ARG A 643 33.56 7.83 -38.05
C ARG A 643 33.67 8.84 -39.19
N LEU A 644 32.54 9.32 -39.71
CA LEU A 644 32.52 10.29 -40.81
C LEU A 644 33.18 11.61 -40.38
N GLU A 645 32.93 12.09 -39.16
CA GLU A 645 33.59 13.28 -38.61
C GLU A 645 35.12 13.13 -38.62
N LYS A 646 35.64 11.97 -38.19
CA LYS A 646 37.09 11.70 -38.18
C LYS A 646 37.68 11.63 -39.58
N VAL A 647 36.92 11.13 -40.56
CA VAL A 647 37.37 10.97 -41.94
C VAL A 647 37.33 12.31 -42.69
N VAL A 648 36.29 13.12 -42.47
CA VAL A 648 36.19 14.50 -42.97
C VAL A 648 37.36 15.34 -42.45
N LEU A 649 37.69 15.27 -41.16
CA LEU A 649 38.80 16.02 -40.56
C LEU A 649 40.21 15.64 -41.09
N ARG A 650 40.33 14.55 -41.86
CA ARG A 650 41.57 14.10 -42.51
C ARG A 650 41.61 14.41 -44.00
N SER A 651 40.54 14.96 -44.55
CA SER A 651 40.39 15.28 -45.96
C SER A 651 40.56 16.79 -46.18
N SER A 652 40.93 17.20 -47.40
CA SER A 652 40.99 18.61 -47.80
C SER A 652 39.92 18.93 -48.84
N PHE A 653 39.38 20.14 -48.80
CA PHE A 653 38.19 20.53 -49.57
C PHE A 653 38.41 21.85 -50.34
N ASN A 654 37.65 22.05 -51.42
CA ASN A 654 37.32 23.38 -51.92
C ASN A 654 35.84 23.72 -51.58
N ARG A 655 35.37 24.94 -51.86
CA ARG A 655 33.96 25.32 -51.62
C ARG A 655 32.94 24.33 -52.20
N ALA A 656 33.13 23.90 -53.45
CA ALA A 656 32.22 22.96 -54.12
C ALA A 656 32.19 21.59 -53.42
N GLY A 657 33.34 21.08 -52.96
CA GLY A 657 33.43 19.88 -52.13
C GLY A 657 32.74 20.04 -50.77
N GLY A 658 32.78 21.23 -50.16
CA GLY A 658 32.01 21.56 -48.96
C GLY A 658 30.50 21.52 -49.16
N LEU A 659 29.99 22.03 -50.29
CA LEU A 659 28.57 21.98 -50.67
C LEU A 659 28.10 20.54 -50.95
N ILE A 660 28.94 19.73 -51.59
CA ILE A 660 28.67 18.30 -51.80
C ILE A 660 28.59 17.57 -50.47
N LEU A 661 29.55 17.76 -49.57
CA LEU A 661 29.55 17.15 -48.23
C LEU A 661 28.28 17.52 -47.44
N ASP A 662 27.83 18.77 -47.52
CA ASP A 662 26.58 19.23 -46.90
C ASP A 662 25.35 18.51 -47.46
N LYS A 663 25.28 18.33 -48.79
CA LYS A 663 24.23 17.53 -49.46
C LYS A 663 24.28 16.06 -49.03
N GLU A 664 25.47 15.47 -49.00
CA GLU A 664 25.71 14.09 -48.58
C GLU A 664 25.27 13.82 -47.14
N ILE A 665 25.62 14.71 -46.21
CA ILE A 665 25.21 14.63 -44.81
C ILE A 665 23.67 14.75 -44.70
N ARG A 666 23.03 15.64 -45.47
CA ARG A 666 21.57 15.74 -45.50
C ARG A 666 20.90 14.48 -46.04
N SER A 667 21.40 13.91 -47.15
CA SER A 667 20.88 12.67 -47.73
C SER A 667 20.99 11.51 -46.75
N LEU A 668 22.15 11.35 -46.11
CA LEU A 668 22.38 10.32 -45.09
C LEU A 668 21.50 10.51 -43.84
N ALA A 669 21.36 11.76 -43.37
CA ALA A 669 20.48 12.08 -42.25
C ALA A 669 19.01 11.81 -42.58
N SER A 670 18.57 12.11 -43.81
CA SER A 670 17.21 11.83 -44.28
C SER A 670 16.93 10.33 -44.33
N TYR A 671 17.88 9.53 -44.81
CA TYR A 671 17.74 8.07 -44.81
C TYR A 671 17.63 7.49 -43.39
N LEU A 672 18.55 7.85 -42.49
CA LEU A 672 18.52 7.34 -41.11
C LEU A 672 17.32 7.86 -40.32
N ALA A 673 16.87 9.10 -40.58
CA ALA A 673 15.63 9.63 -40.03
C ALA A 673 14.40 8.85 -40.49
N ALA A 674 14.37 8.39 -41.74
CA ALA A 674 13.28 7.55 -42.26
C ALA A 674 13.32 6.12 -41.70
N ALA A 675 14.50 5.64 -41.28
CA ALA A 675 14.67 4.31 -40.70
C ALA A 675 14.28 4.22 -39.21
N THR A 676 14.21 5.35 -38.49
CA THR A 676 13.94 5.40 -37.03
C THR A 676 12.68 6.17 -36.67
N SER A 677 12.12 5.84 -35.50
CA SER A 677 11.01 6.56 -34.87
C SER A 677 11.41 7.90 -34.22
N TRP A 678 12.70 8.12 -33.92
CA TRP A 678 13.22 9.27 -33.18
C TRP A 678 14.09 10.19 -34.04
N SER A 679 14.34 11.42 -33.55
CA SER A 679 15.07 12.44 -34.31
C SER A 679 16.58 12.20 -34.31
N VAL A 680 17.16 11.97 -35.50
CA VAL A 680 18.62 11.87 -35.69
C VAL A 680 19.34 13.22 -35.72
N ARG A 681 18.60 14.35 -35.67
CA ARG A 681 19.16 15.71 -35.81
C ARG A 681 20.30 15.97 -34.83
N ASP A 682 20.14 15.54 -33.57
CA ASP A 682 21.15 15.75 -32.53
C ASP A 682 22.49 15.07 -32.88
N LYS A 683 22.42 13.83 -33.39
CA LYS A 683 23.60 13.03 -33.76
C LYS A 683 24.34 13.58 -34.97
N PHE A 684 23.62 14.26 -35.87
CA PHE A 684 24.18 14.89 -37.06
C PHE A 684 24.61 16.35 -36.86
N ALA A 685 24.19 17.01 -35.76
CA ALA A 685 24.39 18.44 -35.56
C ALA A 685 25.84 18.90 -35.76
N ARG A 686 26.82 18.17 -35.21
CA ARG A 686 28.24 18.50 -35.37
C ARG A 686 28.70 18.37 -36.83
N LEU A 687 28.29 17.31 -37.52
CA LEU A 687 28.62 17.10 -38.93
C LEU A 687 28.00 18.17 -39.82
N THR A 688 26.73 18.51 -39.60
CA THR A 688 26.07 19.61 -40.31
C THR A 688 26.80 20.92 -40.11
N GLN A 689 27.23 21.24 -38.88
CA GLN A 689 28.02 22.44 -38.59
C GLN A 689 29.39 22.41 -39.28
N ILE A 690 30.08 21.25 -39.31
CA ILE A 690 31.34 21.08 -40.05
C ILE A 690 31.12 21.36 -41.54
N ALA A 691 30.07 20.79 -42.13
CA ALA A 691 29.69 21.04 -43.52
C ALA A 691 29.37 22.52 -43.77
N THR A 692 28.62 23.18 -42.86
CA THR A 692 28.34 24.61 -42.95
C THR A 692 29.65 25.40 -43.03
N VAL A 693 30.61 25.16 -42.13
CA VAL A 693 31.92 25.84 -42.13
C VAL A 693 32.68 25.63 -43.45
N LEU A 694 32.65 24.42 -44.01
CA LEU A 694 33.32 24.09 -45.26
C LEU A 694 32.62 24.68 -46.51
N SER A 695 31.31 24.97 -46.42
CA SER A 695 30.49 25.45 -47.54
C SER A 695 30.38 26.97 -47.66
N VAL A 696 30.80 27.73 -46.64
CA VAL A 696 30.66 29.20 -46.59
C VAL A 696 31.34 29.90 -47.76
N GLU A 697 30.75 30.99 -48.28
CA GLU A 697 31.30 31.72 -49.41
C GLU A 697 32.42 32.69 -48.97
N LYS A 698 32.18 33.44 -47.90
CA LYS A 698 33.18 34.35 -47.31
C LYS A 698 33.47 34.01 -45.86
N VAL A 699 34.75 33.99 -45.50
CA VAL A 699 35.24 33.69 -44.15
C VAL A 699 34.61 34.59 -43.08
N GLU A 700 34.20 35.80 -43.43
CA GLU A 700 33.50 36.77 -42.57
C GLU A 700 32.10 36.31 -42.13
N GLU A 701 31.39 35.55 -42.98
CA GLU A 701 30.05 35.01 -42.70
C GLU A 701 30.07 33.97 -41.57
N LEU A 702 31.23 33.36 -41.30
CA LEU A 702 31.38 32.40 -40.19
C LEU A 702 31.14 33.05 -38.82
N ALA A 703 31.41 34.35 -38.67
CA ALA A 703 31.15 35.07 -37.42
C ALA A 703 29.64 35.17 -37.11
N ASP A 704 28.79 35.24 -38.15
CA ASP A 704 27.34 35.29 -38.00
C ASP A 704 26.75 33.92 -37.61
N TYR A 705 27.36 32.82 -38.07
CA TYR A 705 26.95 31.46 -37.69
C TYR A 705 27.45 31.03 -36.30
N CYS A 706 28.61 31.52 -35.86
CA CYS A 706 29.26 31.12 -34.61
C CYS A 706 29.02 32.08 -33.42
N GLY A 707 28.35 33.21 -33.64
CA GLY A 707 28.15 34.26 -32.65
C GLY A 707 27.31 33.84 -31.43
N ALA A 708 27.35 34.65 -30.37
CA ALA A 708 26.72 34.38 -29.07
C ALA A 708 25.20 34.16 -29.10
N ASP A 709 24.51 34.55 -30.19
CA ASP A 709 23.07 34.35 -30.41
C ASP A 709 22.73 33.03 -31.13
N ALA A 710 23.73 32.20 -31.49
CA ALA A 710 23.51 30.91 -32.15
C ALA A 710 23.10 29.82 -31.13
N ILE A 711 21.79 29.67 -30.91
CA ILE A 711 21.15 28.79 -29.89
C ILE A 711 21.55 27.29 -29.99
N ALA A 712 22.28 26.85 -31.02
CA ALA A 712 22.60 25.42 -31.23
C ALA A 712 24.03 25.10 -31.70
N TRP A 713 24.99 26.04 -31.67
CA TRP A 713 26.36 25.79 -32.15
C TRP A 713 27.17 24.89 -31.18
N ARG A 714 27.77 23.79 -31.66
CA ARG A 714 28.47 22.77 -30.85
C ARG A 714 29.98 22.74 -31.05
N LEU A 715 30.49 23.41 -32.08
CA LEU A 715 31.92 23.45 -32.39
C LEU A 715 32.58 24.57 -31.58
N THR A 716 33.72 24.28 -30.97
CA THR A 716 34.53 25.31 -30.31
C THR A 716 35.21 26.22 -31.34
N PRO A 717 35.54 27.47 -31.00
CA PRO A 717 36.26 28.36 -31.92
C PRO A 717 37.55 27.74 -32.47
N ALA A 718 38.31 27.03 -31.64
CA ALA A 718 39.51 26.31 -32.06
C ALA A 718 39.22 25.19 -33.09
N GLU A 719 38.11 24.46 -32.95
CA GLU A 719 37.67 23.48 -33.94
C GLU A 719 37.27 24.17 -35.24
N VAL A 720 36.57 25.31 -35.19
CA VAL A 720 36.17 26.09 -36.38
C VAL A 720 37.40 26.56 -37.15
N TYR A 721 38.42 27.11 -36.49
CA TYR A 721 39.68 27.47 -37.16
C TYR A 721 40.35 26.25 -37.81
N ARG A 722 40.37 25.09 -37.13
CA ARG A 722 40.94 23.86 -37.67
C ARG A 722 40.18 23.35 -38.89
N ILE A 723 38.84 23.39 -38.85
CA ILE A 723 37.97 22.94 -39.95
C ILE A 723 38.08 23.90 -41.14
N ALA A 724 38.08 25.21 -40.91
CA ALA A 724 38.31 26.21 -41.96
C ALA A 724 39.68 26.03 -42.62
N GLY A 725 40.69 25.59 -41.87
CA GLY A 725 42.02 25.24 -42.39
C GLY A 725 42.07 24.00 -43.30
N LEU A 726 40.98 23.22 -43.39
CA LEU A 726 40.88 22.10 -44.34
C LEU A 726 40.56 22.58 -45.76
N ARG A 727 40.20 23.85 -45.94
CA ARG A 727 39.91 24.46 -47.25
C ARG A 727 41.18 24.94 -47.93
N THR A 728 41.47 24.42 -49.11
CA THR A 728 42.67 24.81 -49.89
C THR A 728 42.53 26.15 -50.59
N ASP A 729 41.31 26.66 -50.74
CA ASP A 729 40.97 27.92 -51.38
C ASP A 729 40.98 29.12 -50.43
N LEU A 730 41.10 28.89 -49.10
CA LEU A 730 41.19 29.96 -48.10
C LEU A 730 42.65 30.25 -47.71
N GLY A 731 43.02 31.52 -47.72
CA GLY A 731 44.34 31.96 -47.28
C GLY A 731 44.52 31.80 -45.76
N PRO A 732 45.69 31.34 -45.27
CA PRO A 732 45.93 31.16 -43.83
C PRO A 732 45.87 32.47 -43.04
N GLU A 733 46.05 33.62 -43.71
CA GLU A 733 45.93 34.95 -43.11
C GLU A 733 44.48 35.41 -42.94
N ASP A 734 43.56 34.98 -43.82
CA ASP A 734 42.13 35.30 -43.72
C ASP A 734 41.47 34.51 -42.58
N ILE A 735 41.91 33.26 -42.40
CA ILE A 735 41.48 32.40 -41.29
C ILE A 735 41.95 32.97 -39.94
N LYS A 736 43.15 33.57 -39.86
CA LYS A 736 43.65 34.20 -38.61
C LYS A 736 42.97 35.54 -38.28
N ARG A 737 42.40 36.22 -39.27
CA ARG A 737 41.71 37.52 -39.09
C ARG A 737 40.28 37.38 -38.56
N LEU A 738 39.70 36.18 -38.62
CA LEU A 738 38.43 35.84 -37.96
C LEU A 738 38.50 36.09 -36.45
N LYS A 739 37.56 36.86 -35.92
CA LYS A 739 37.31 36.98 -34.48
C LYS A 739 36.04 36.19 -34.16
N LEU A 740 36.22 34.95 -33.68
CA LEU A 740 35.14 34.04 -33.28
C LEU A 740 34.91 34.07 -31.76
#